data_AF-A0A2E9R169-F1
#
_entry.id   AF-A0A2E9R169-F1
#
_cell.length_a   1.000
_cell.length_b   1.000
_cell.length_c   1.000
_cell.angle_alpha   90.00
_cell.angle_beta   90.00
_cell.angle_gamma   90.00
#
_symmetry.space_group_name_H-M   'P 1'
#
loop_
_entity.id
_entity.type
_entity.pdbx_description
1 polymer ?
#
loop_
_entity_poly.entity_id
_entity_poly.type
_entity_poly.pdbx_seq_one_letter_code
_entity_poly.pdbx_strand_id
1 'polypeptide(L)'
;MAALTRPEEYTIVSSCGLLHNLSDELSLKWKKSKHLSPRASFNGNVNMYVHPQRKVFFMKKLFTFCSSLNLLLLSITPAQASIWVDPDFTKMVKQSDLIVVGQVTKGGAWKATLKPLRVLKGKQPTTTFTVTGFNNRHWPAHAVQKESLQKGEKLLLFLRKQSISKKDKAGKTSTSWIWYVPTPSTGDYRIKKGKLHGDWYRTSYPHFKPGADATLVLDLIEGYIQHKAGQSPKKALQRLKQALNEQACQKALKSKLPDDNRALYWLLWAQGRYGKAPKDKTIACAAKGNDMSLQHAAAVALRTATNKKDALPLLLHLLKAKSGYAQSEAIRTIIFGTFPSKKIVPHLLNALPTSSLRGRSPRGIMDPLRNTFASSRELMIRALTKYNVDKPARSLLVGLLKDKGLTSGVFQALRDHFLRFPNKQAHTRFLSLYKRSPAHSMRLFHTYLLREKSKSSLAAVYKKIVHGRMRTYDRASALKQLGRMLPPKNPTLTRIARKLCSTYHSSPYILNECVGVLIREQTASSLSIASKKLLTAPLRAYDRGQLFLLYATKAFAFPKKRRRLILSAIKKYAYTQSNSHIFTACIVVASPDISRTLSKLQPNKLKEKYNKTLLQIVQRAVKIKRMWSKRHVYMAKAKELEAWLSLMKQEASIGFATLVLLDELKRVVPKGQRRQVAKRLRQVYKGYLSKDQLLAIQSLGGSLTAQERKRIR
;
A
#
# COMPACT_ATOMS: atom_id res chain seq x y z
N MET A 1 35.22 -32.18 20.57
CA MET A 1 33.93 -31.70 21.13
C MET A 1 34.13 -30.28 21.63
N ALA A 2 33.11 -29.42 21.50
CA ALA A 2 33.09 -27.96 21.76
C ALA A 2 33.67 -27.02 20.67
N ALA A 3 33.06 -27.01 19.48
CA ALA A 3 33.15 -25.88 18.53
C ALA A 3 32.07 -25.92 17.43
N LEU A 4 30.77 -25.93 17.76
CA LEU A 4 29.70 -25.71 16.75
C LEU A 4 28.50 -25.00 17.37
N THR A 5 28.54 -23.66 17.46
CA THR A 5 27.34 -22.81 17.52
C THR A 5 27.62 -21.41 16.96
N ARG A 6 27.55 -21.28 15.63
CA ARG A 6 27.20 -20.02 14.97
C ARG A 6 26.15 -20.33 13.89
N PRO A 7 24.94 -19.76 13.95
CA PRO A 7 24.01 -19.86 12.84
C PRO A 7 24.43 -18.88 11.74
N GLU A 8 24.57 -19.43 10.55
CA GLU A 8 24.90 -18.83 9.25
C GLU A 8 24.49 -17.36 9.09
N GLU A 9 25.49 -16.50 8.87
CA GLU A 9 25.31 -15.17 8.30
C GLU A 9 25.12 -15.30 6.78
N TYR A 10 23.89 -15.14 6.29
CA TYR A 10 23.65 -14.87 4.87
C TYR A 10 24.08 -13.42 4.58
N THR A 11 25.34 -13.24 4.19
CA THR A 11 25.82 -12.00 3.59
C THR A 11 25.23 -11.92 2.17
N ILE A 12 24.19 -11.10 1.99
CA ILE A 12 23.75 -10.69 0.65
C ILE A 12 24.85 -9.80 0.09
N VAL A 13 25.74 -10.38 -0.70
CA VAL A 13 26.70 -9.63 -1.52
C VAL A 13 25.89 -8.81 -2.52
N SER A 14 25.88 -7.49 -2.34
CA SER A 14 25.25 -6.58 -3.29
C SER A 14 25.99 -6.70 -4.63
N SER A 15 25.25 -6.87 -5.72
CA SER A 15 25.76 -6.94 -7.10
C SER A 15 26.67 -5.78 -7.50
N CYS A 16 26.65 -4.65 -6.77
CA CYS A 16 27.60 -3.55 -6.98
C CYS A 16 29.05 -3.88 -6.57
N GLY A 17 29.28 -4.81 -5.63
CA GLY A 17 30.63 -5.20 -5.20
C GLY A 17 31.37 -6.04 -6.25
N LEU A 18 30.65 -6.91 -6.94
CA LEU A 18 31.16 -7.73 -8.04
C LEU A 18 31.57 -6.88 -9.26
N LEU A 19 30.82 -5.81 -9.55
CA LEU A 19 31.11 -4.90 -10.66
C LEU A 19 32.34 -4.01 -10.40
N HIS A 20 32.62 -3.67 -9.13
CA HIS A 20 33.82 -2.91 -8.79
C HIS A 20 35.09 -3.75 -8.98
N ASN A 21 35.09 -5.00 -8.50
CA ASN A 21 36.25 -5.89 -8.65
C ASN A 21 36.57 -6.20 -10.13
N LEU A 22 35.54 -6.37 -10.97
CA LEU A 22 35.71 -6.57 -12.41
C LEU A 22 36.27 -5.32 -13.14
N SER A 23 35.91 -4.12 -12.69
CA SER A 23 36.43 -2.85 -13.23
C SER A 23 37.92 -2.67 -12.90
N ASP A 24 38.32 -3.03 -11.70
CA ASP A 24 39.71 -2.90 -11.24
C ASP A 24 40.61 -3.94 -11.94
N GLU A 25 40.12 -5.17 -12.14
CA GLU A 25 40.84 -6.22 -12.86
C GLU A 25 41.02 -5.92 -14.35
N LEU A 26 40.01 -5.31 -15.00
CA LEU A 26 40.10 -4.85 -16.38
C LEU A 26 41.04 -3.63 -16.54
N SER A 27 41.06 -2.72 -15.55
CA SER A 27 41.99 -1.59 -15.54
C SER A 27 43.45 -2.02 -15.36
N LEU A 28 43.69 -3.07 -14.56
CA LEU A 28 45.02 -3.67 -14.36
C LEU A 28 45.53 -4.37 -15.63
N LYS A 29 44.67 -5.10 -16.33
CA LYS A 29 45.03 -5.73 -17.62
C LYS A 29 45.32 -4.70 -18.71
N TRP A 30 44.61 -3.58 -18.71
CA TRP A 30 44.83 -2.50 -19.70
C TRP A 30 46.12 -1.71 -19.46
N LYS A 31 46.54 -1.52 -18.20
CA LYS A 31 47.83 -0.89 -17.89
C LYS A 31 49.04 -1.75 -18.28
N LYS A 32 48.93 -3.08 -18.20
CA LYS A 32 50.02 -3.99 -18.60
C LYS A 32 50.28 -4.03 -20.12
N SER A 33 49.34 -3.59 -20.96
CA SER A 33 49.53 -3.63 -22.42
C SER A 33 50.19 -2.39 -23.02
N LYS A 34 50.67 -1.43 -22.21
CA LYS A 34 51.22 -0.14 -22.66
C LYS A 34 52.75 0.02 -22.54
N HIS A 35 53.49 -1.03 -22.18
CA HIS A 35 54.95 -0.98 -22.19
C HIS A 35 55.52 -1.64 -23.46
N LEU A 36 55.63 -0.85 -24.54
CA LEU A 36 56.65 -1.00 -25.58
C LEU A 36 57.29 0.38 -25.78
N SER A 37 58.62 0.40 -25.76
CA SER A 37 59.51 1.56 -25.70
C SER A 37 59.55 2.41 -26.97
N PRO A 38 60.00 3.68 -26.90
CA PRO A 38 60.11 4.56 -28.06
C PRO A 38 61.56 4.61 -28.59
N ARG A 39 61.76 4.45 -29.89
CA ARG A 39 62.96 4.94 -30.60
C ARG A 39 62.69 5.20 -32.08
N ALA A 40 63.31 6.28 -32.55
CA ALA A 40 63.52 6.75 -33.92
C ALA A 40 62.40 7.52 -34.64
N SER A 41 62.85 8.56 -35.32
CA SER A 41 62.21 9.80 -35.75
C SER A 41 61.76 9.81 -37.22
N PHE A 42 60.78 10.68 -37.53
CA PHE A 42 60.42 11.36 -38.81
C PHE A 42 61.05 10.82 -40.11
N ASN A 43 60.34 10.54 -41.20
CA ASN A 43 59.34 11.37 -41.89
C ASN A 43 58.62 10.50 -42.95
N GLY A 44 57.29 10.64 -43.11
CA GLY A 44 56.56 10.01 -44.21
C GLY A 44 55.17 9.51 -43.82
N ASN A 45 54.15 10.00 -44.53
CA ASN A 45 52.75 9.59 -44.41
C ASN A 45 52.59 8.08 -44.62
N VAL A 46 52.59 7.31 -43.53
CA VAL A 46 52.13 5.92 -43.55
C VAL A 46 50.66 5.91 -43.13
N ASN A 47 49.78 5.83 -44.12
CA ASN A 47 48.40 5.44 -43.92
C ASN A 47 48.38 4.03 -43.31
N MET A 48 48.17 3.94 -42.00
CA MET A 48 47.90 2.67 -41.33
C MET A 48 46.57 2.13 -41.84
N TYR A 49 46.63 1.27 -42.86
CA TYR A 49 45.53 0.42 -43.28
C TYR A 49 45.21 -0.56 -42.14
N VAL A 50 44.27 -0.16 -41.28
CA VAL A 50 43.63 -1.11 -40.36
C VAL A 50 42.77 -2.02 -41.23
N HIS A 51 43.28 -3.22 -41.48
CA HIS A 51 42.62 -4.25 -42.28
C HIS A 51 41.14 -4.37 -41.86
N PRO A 52 40.17 -4.24 -42.79
CA PRO A 52 38.73 -4.20 -42.49
C PRO A 52 38.25 -5.38 -41.63
N GLN A 53 38.90 -6.54 -41.77
CA GLN A 53 38.57 -7.76 -41.05
C GLN A 53 38.80 -7.65 -39.53
N ARG A 54 39.81 -6.89 -39.06
CA ARG A 54 40.04 -6.70 -37.61
C ARG A 54 39.00 -5.78 -36.98
N LYS A 55 38.52 -4.77 -37.71
CA LYS A 55 37.38 -3.91 -37.28
C LYS A 55 36.08 -4.71 -37.16
N VAL A 56 35.79 -5.56 -38.13
CA VAL A 56 34.59 -6.41 -38.12
C VAL A 56 34.66 -7.43 -36.97
N PHE A 57 35.82 -8.02 -36.71
CA PHE A 57 35.98 -8.98 -35.62
C PHE A 57 35.85 -8.34 -34.23
N PHE A 58 36.41 -7.13 -34.05
CA PHE A 58 36.27 -6.37 -32.80
C PHE A 58 34.83 -5.91 -32.57
N MET A 59 34.14 -5.43 -33.61
CA MET A 59 32.73 -5.05 -33.52
C MET A 59 31.82 -6.25 -33.25
N LYS A 60 32.09 -7.43 -33.83
CA LYS A 60 31.36 -8.66 -33.49
C LYS A 60 31.56 -9.04 -32.03
N LYS A 61 32.79 -9.06 -31.51
CA LYS A 61 33.04 -9.36 -30.08
C LYS A 61 32.41 -8.34 -29.13
N LEU A 62 32.47 -7.04 -29.47
CA LEU A 62 31.83 -5.99 -28.69
C LEU A 62 30.30 -6.12 -28.72
N PHE A 63 29.72 -6.43 -29.87
CA PHE A 63 28.28 -6.66 -30.02
C PHE A 63 27.83 -7.90 -29.25
N THR A 64 28.57 -9.01 -29.33
CA THR A 64 28.28 -10.21 -28.54
C THR A 64 28.43 -9.94 -27.05
N PHE A 65 29.47 -9.23 -26.61
CA PHE A 65 29.65 -8.84 -25.20
C PHE A 65 28.52 -7.93 -24.71
N CYS A 66 28.15 -6.89 -25.47
CA CYS A 66 27.04 -6.00 -25.13
C CYS A 66 25.69 -6.74 -25.15
N SER A 67 25.52 -7.73 -26.04
CA SER A 67 24.31 -8.56 -26.10
C SER A 67 24.22 -9.51 -24.91
N SER A 68 25.32 -10.18 -24.56
CA SER A 68 25.41 -11.05 -23.38
C SER A 68 25.26 -10.28 -22.08
N LEU A 69 25.83 -9.07 -21.98
CA LEU A 69 25.68 -8.19 -20.84
C LEU A 69 24.25 -7.64 -20.74
N ASN A 70 23.61 -7.28 -21.85
CA ASN A 70 22.19 -6.94 -21.85
C ASN A 70 21.31 -8.13 -21.46
N LEU A 71 21.61 -9.34 -21.93
CA LEU A 71 20.88 -10.56 -21.55
C LEU A 71 21.05 -10.85 -20.05
N LEU A 72 22.25 -10.68 -19.51
CA LEU A 72 22.54 -10.83 -18.09
C LEU A 72 21.83 -9.75 -17.27
N LEU A 73 21.88 -8.48 -17.69
CA LEU A 73 21.18 -7.37 -17.04
C LEU A 73 19.65 -7.48 -17.12
N LEU A 74 19.12 -8.05 -18.21
CA LEU A 74 17.69 -8.36 -18.37
C LEU A 74 17.26 -9.58 -17.53
N SER A 75 18.16 -10.53 -17.28
CA SER A 75 17.90 -11.68 -16.40
C SER A 75 17.89 -11.31 -14.91
N ILE A 76 18.50 -10.18 -14.53
CA ILE A 76 18.35 -9.57 -13.21
C ILE A 76 17.06 -8.72 -13.19
N THR A 77 15.92 -9.34 -13.51
CA THR A 77 14.66 -8.77 -13.01
C THR A 77 14.73 -8.87 -11.49
N PRO A 78 14.67 -7.76 -10.73
CA PRO A 78 14.59 -7.86 -9.29
C PRO A 78 13.36 -8.69 -8.99
N ALA A 79 13.56 -9.89 -8.44
CA ALA A 79 12.47 -10.71 -7.96
C ALA A 79 11.66 -9.80 -7.04
N GLN A 80 10.48 -9.36 -7.51
CA GLN A 80 9.61 -8.53 -6.70
C GLN A 80 9.18 -9.42 -5.55
N ALA A 81 9.86 -9.27 -4.41
CA ALA A 81 9.43 -9.87 -3.18
C ALA A 81 8.01 -9.37 -2.95
N SER A 82 7.03 -10.26 -3.10
CA SER A 82 5.66 -9.95 -2.76
C SER A 82 5.64 -9.50 -1.30
N ILE A 83 5.29 -8.23 -1.05
CA ILE A 83 5.16 -7.71 0.31
C ILE A 83 3.71 -7.96 0.72
N TRP A 84 3.49 -8.84 1.70
CA TRP A 84 2.20 -8.97 2.37
C TRP A 84 2.31 -8.55 3.83
N VAL A 85 1.16 -8.27 4.44
CA VAL A 85 1.04 -7.96 5.86
C VAL A 85 0.23 -9.08 6.49
N ASP A 86 0.89 -9.82 7.38
CA ASP A 86 0.25 -10.85 8.17
C ASP A 86 -0.84 -10.24 9.06
N PRO A 87 -2.09 -10.72 8.99
CA PRO A 87 -3.11 -10.33 9.94
C PRO A 87 -2.72 -10.80 11.34
N ASP A 88 -2.93 -9.95 12.34
CA ASP A 88 -2.93 -10.41 13.73
C ASP A 88 -4.09 -11.40 13.96
N PHE A 89 -4.01 -12.16 15.06
CA PHE A 89 -4.98 -13.19 15.37
C PHE A 89 -6.43 -12.68 15.48
N THR A 90 -6.62 -11.48 16.03
CA THR A 90 -7.95 -10.85 16.12
C THR A 90 -8.53 -10.62 14.73
N LYS A 91 -7.69 -10.10 13.82
CA LYS A 91 -8.05 -9.88 12.43
C LYS A 91 -8.27 -11.18 11.67
N MET A 92 -7.48 -12.23 11.92
CA MET A 92 -7.72 -13.56 11.35
C MET A 92 -9.10 -14.07 11.74
N VAL A 93 -9.40 -14.16 13.04
CA VAL A 93 -10.71 -14.64 13.53
C VAL A 93 -11.86 -13.82 12.97
N LYS A 94 -11.73 -12.48 12.96
CA LYS A 94 -12.77 -11.59 12.44
C LYS A 94 -13.02 -11.80 10.95
N GLN A 95 -11.96 -11.92 10.15
CA GLN A 95 -12.05 -11.95 8.69
C GLN A 95 -12.24 -13.35 8.11
N SER A 96 -12.10 -14.42 8.90
CA SER A 96 -12.37 -15.78 8.44
C SER A 96 -13.87 -16.05 8.33
N ASP A 97 -14.28 -16.61 7.20
CA ASP A 97 -15.61 -17.13 6.95
C ASP A 97 -15.77 -18.56 7.52
N LEU A 98 -14.66 -19.29 7.62
CA LEU A 98 -14.57 -20.64 8.18
C LEU A 98 -13.31 -20.75 9.04
N ILE A 99 -13.44 -21.27 10.27
CA ILE A 99 -12.30 -21.68 11.11
C ILE A 99 -12.50 -23.17 11.40
N VAL A 100 -11.56 -24.00 10.99
CA VAL A 100 -11.75 -25.45 10.93
C VAL A 100 -10.46 -26.20 11.22
N VAL A 101 -10.55 -27.28 11.98
CA VAL A 101 -9.54 -28.33 12.01
C VAL A 101 -9.84 -29.29 10.87
N GLY A 102 -8.91 -29.41 9.92
CA GLY A 102 -9.06 -30.27 8.75
C GLY A 102 -7.91 -31.27 8.64
N GLN A 103 -8.19 -32.43 8.03
CA GLN A 103 -7.17 -33.39 7.64
C GLN A 103 -6.97 -33.35 6.13
N VAL A 104 -5.72 -33.28 5.68
CA VAL A 104 -5.36 -33.29 4.27
C VAL A 104 -5.63 -34.66 3.68
N THR A 105 -6.57 -34.76 2.73
CA THR A 105 -6.86 -35.98 1.97
C THR A 105 -6.07 -36.05 0.68
N LYS A 106 -5.79 -34.90 0.06
CA LYS A 106 -4.90 -34.74 -1.10
C LYS A 106 -3.97 -33.55 -0.87
N GLY A 107 -2.67 -33.82 -0.75
CA GLY A 107 -1.62 -32.82 -0.53
C GLY A 107 -1.28 -32.02 -1.78
N GLY A 108 -0.38 -31.04 -1.62
CA GLY A 108 0.15 -30.25 -2.72
C GLY A 108 0.80 -28.94 -2.27
N ALA A 109 1.61 -28.36 -3.16
CA ALA A 109 2.32 -27.11 -2.90
C ALA A 109 1.40 -25.87 -2.91
N TRP A 110 0.40 -25.84 -3.78
CA TRP A 110 -0.44 -24.63 -3.97
C TRP A 110 -1.91 -24.83 -3.63
N LYS A 111 -2.34 -26.08 -3.62
CA LYS A 111 -3.71 -26.52 -3.48
C LYS A 111 -3.70 -27.84 -2.70
N ALA A 112 -4.56 -27.94 -1.72
CA ALA A 112 -4.80 -29.17 -0.98
C ALA A 112 -6.31 -29.42 -0.87
N THR A 113 -6.71 -30.68 -0.73
CA THR A 113 -8.08 -31.09 -0.42
C THR A 113 -8.13 -31.59 1.01
N LEU A 114 -9.11 -31.14 1.78
CA LEU A 114 -9.22 -31.43 3.20
C LEU A 114 -10.60 -32.01 3.54
N LYS A 115 -10.61 -32.94 4.50
CA LYS A 115 -11.81 -33.39 5.23
C LYS A 115 -11.95 -32.57 6.51
N PRO A 116 -13.09 -31.91 6.78
CA PRO A 116 -13.30 -31.21 8.04
C PRO A 116 -13.38 -32.22 9.18
N LEU A 117 -12.66 -31.97 10.27
CA LEU A 117 -12.70 -32.76 11.51
C LEU A 117 -13.48 -32.03 12.61
N ARG A 118 -13.26 -30.72 12.78
CA ARG A 118 -13.96 -29.88 13.77
C ARG A 118 -14.10 -28.48 13.23
N VAL A 119 -15.31 -27.91 13.23
CA VAL A 119 -15.55 -26.53 12.80
C VAL A 119 -15.72 -25.65 14.04
N LEU A 120 -14.87 -24.63 14.17
CA LEU A 120 -14.93 -23.66 15.27
C LEU A 120 -15.74 -22.41 14.90
N LYS A 121 -15.85 -22.08 13.60
CA LYS A 121 -16.62 -20.95 13.08
C LYS A 121 -17.06 -21.22 11.66
N GLY A 122 -18.28 -20.82 11.29
CA GLY A 122 -18.80 -20.91 9.93
C GLY A 122 -19.63 -22.17 9.68
N LYS A 123 -20.24 -22.27 8.49
CA LYS A 123 -21.04 -23.44 8.11
C LYS A 123 -20.13 -24.64 7.85
N GLN A 124 -20.49 -25.80 8.40
CA GLN A 124 -19.74 -27.03 8.19
C GLN A 124 -19.75 -27.43 6.70
N PRO A 125 -18.56 -27.64 6.09
CA PRO A 125 -18.49 -28.22 4.75
C PRO A 125 -19.06 -29.65 4.78
N THR A 126 -19.88 -30.01 3.79
CA THR A 126 -20.60 -31.29 3.75
C THR A 126 -19.70 -32.49 3.47
N THR A 127 -18.60 -32.28 2.73
CA THR A 127 -17.64 -33.33 2.39
C THR A 127 -16.21 -32.78 2.44
N THR A 128 -15.40 -33.06 1.41
CA THR A 128 -14.08 -32.48 1.26
C THR A 128 -14.15 -31.12 0.60
N PHE A 129 -13.20 -30.25 0.93
CA PHE A 129 -13.11 -28.93 0.33
C PHE A 129 -11.67 -28.60 -0.05
N THR A 130 -11.54 -27.79 -1.09
CA THR A 130 -10.25 -27.31 -1.57
C THR A 130 -9.82 -26.07 -0.78
N VAL A 131 -8.57 -26.06 -0.33
CA VAL A 131 -7.88 -24.88 0.22
C VAL A 131 -6.69 -24.51 -0.67
N THR A 132 -6.44 -23.22 -0.79
CA THR A 132 -5.26 -22.65 -1.48
C THR A 132 -4.65 -21.49 -0.67
N GLY A 133 -3.51 -20.96 -1.10
CA GLY A 133 -2.94 -19.72 -0.56
C GLY A 133 -1.91 -19.89 0.56
N PHE A 134 -1.64 -21.12 0.99
CA PHE A 134 -0.73 -21.45 2.10
C PHE A 134 0.75 -21.49 1.71
N ASN A 135 1.09 -21.09 0.48
CA ASN A 135 2.47 -21.01 0.00
C ASN A 135 2.66 -19.75 -0.85
N ASN A 136 3.87 -19.19 -0.83
CA ASN A 136 4.22 -18.01 -1.63
C ASN A 136 4.93 -18.44 -2.91
N ARG A 137 4.40 -18.00 -4.06
CA ARG A 137 4.96 -18.27 -5.40
C ARG A 137 6.36 -17.72 -5.62
N HIS A 138 6.79 -16.78 -4.79
CA HIS A 138 8.12 -16.18 -4.86
C HIS A 138 9.11 -16.76 -3.84
N TRP A 139 8.72 -17.79 -3.08
CA TRP A 139 9.67 -18.50 -2.23
C TRP A 139 10.59 -19.41 -3.06
N PRO A 140 11.83 -19.64 -2.59
CA PRO A 140 12.70 -20.65 -3.17
C PRO A 140 12.00 -22.02 -3.20
N ALA A 141 12.29 -22.83 -4.23
CA ALA A 141 11.63 -24.12 -4.43
C ALA A 141 11.71 -25.04 -3.20
N HIS A 142 12.88 -25.09 -2.54
CA HIS A 142 13.07 -25.90 -1.32
C HIS A 142 12.16 -25.45 -0.16
N ALA A 143 11.89 -24.14 -0.03
CA ALA A 143 10.99 -23.61 0.99
C ALA A 143 9.53 -23.96 0.66
N VAL A 144 9.12 -23.85 -0.61
CA VAL A 144 7.80 -24.28 -1.06
C VAL A 144 7.58 -25.77 -0.82
N GLN A 145 8.58 -26.61 -1.10
CA GLN A 145 8.51 -28.05 -0.86
C GLN A 145 8.38 -28.37 0.63
N LYS A 146 9.18 -27.72 1.48
CA LYS A 146 9.12 -27.85 2.94
C LYS A 146 7.74 -27.46 3.52
N GLU A 147 7.14 -26.41 2.97
CA GLU A 147 5.85 -25.88 3.42
C GLU A 147 4.65 -26.54 2.73
N SER A 148 4.87 -27.39 1.72
CA SER A 148 3.81 -28.14 1.05
C SER A 148 3.04 -29.01 2.05
N LEU A 149 1.72 -29.07 1.86
CA LEU A 149 0.84 -29.87 2.71
C LEU A 149 0.85 -31.32 2.25
N GLN A 150 1.04 -32.23 3.19
CA GLN A 150 1.13 -33.67 2.92
C GLN A 150 -0.16 -34.39 3.30
N LYS A 151 -0.48 -35.49 2.59
CA LYS A 151 -1.65 -36.33 2.92
C LYS A 151 -1.54 -36.81 4.36
N GLY A 152 -2.67 -36.79 5.08
CA GLY A 152 -2.78 -37.20 6.48
C GLY A 152 -2.50 -36.09 7.49
N GLU A 153 -1.86 -34.97 7.08
CA GLU A 153 -1.59 -33.86 8.00
C GLU A 153 -2.88 -33.25 8.55
N LYS A 154 -2.87 -32.89 9.84
CA LYS A 154 -3.96 -32.19 10.52
C LYS A 154 -3.56 -30.72 10.72
N LEU A 155 -4.47 -29.81 10.41
CA LEU A 155 -4.23 -28.35 10.49
C LEU A 155 -5.43 -27.64 11.11
N LEU A 156 -5.17 -26.63 11.94
CA LEU A 156 -6.15 -25.58 12.24
C LEU A 156 -6.03 -24.48 11.19
N LEU A 157 -7.12 -24.23 10.47
CA LEU A 157 -7.18 -23.32 9.35
C LEU A 157 -8.11 -22.15 9.60
N PHE A 158 -7.65 -20.96 9.24
CA PHE A 158 -8.41 -19.71 9.18
C PHE A 158 -8.67 -19.42 7.70
N LEU A 159 -9.90 -19.55 7.23
CA LEU A 159 -10.22 -19.56 5.81
C LEU A 159 -11.19 -18.45 5.43
N ARG A 160 -10.96 -17.86 4.25
CA ARG A 160 -11.87 -16.95 3.57
C ARG A 160 -12.44 -17.60 2.34
N LYS A 161 -13.66 -17.21 2.00
CA LYS A 161 -14.34 -17.63 0.79
C LYS A 161 -14.02 -16.62 -0.32
N GLN A 162 -13.39 -17.09 -1.39
CA GLN A 162 -13.07 -16.26 -2.55
C GLN A 162 -13.73 -16.83 -3.81
N SER A 163 -14.41 -15.98 -4.58
CA SER A 163 -14.92 -16.34 -5.89
C SER A 163 -13.78 -16.30 -6.91
N ILE A 164 -13.55 -17.41 -7.60
CA ILE A 164 -12.71 -17.45 -8.79
C ILE A 164 -13.62 -17.56 -10.00
N SER A 165 -13.49 -16.59 -10.91
CA SER A 165 -14.05 -16.67 -12.25
C SER A 165 -13.03 -17.32 -13.17
N LYS A 166 -13.36 -18.48 -13.74
CA LYS A 166 -12.61 -19.08 -14.85
C LYS A 166 -13.42 -18.96 -16.13
N LYS A 167 -12.77 -18.49 -17.20
CA LYS A 167 -13.32 -18.63 -18.55
C LYS A 167 -12.92 -20.00 -19.08
N ASP A 168 -13.89 -20.75 -19.57
CA ASP A 168 -13.60 -21.97 -20.34
C ASP A 168 -13.09 -21.63 -21.75
N LYS A 169 -12.71 -22.66 -22.51
CA LYS A 169 -12.23 -22.49 -23.90
C LYS A 169 -13.29 -21.84 -24.81
N ALA A 170 -14.57 -21.95 -24.47
CA ALA A 170 -15.70 -21.34 -25.18
C ALA A 170 -16.02 -19.91 -24.68
N GLY A 171 -15.21 -19.35 -23.77
CA GLY A 171 -15.39 -18.01 -23.22
C GLY A 171 -16.49 -17.89 -22.14
N LYS A 172 -17.22 -18.97 -21.81
CA LYS A 172 -18.19 -18.95 -20.71
C LYS A 172 -17.47 -18.85 -19.38
N THR A 173 -17.94 -17.92 -18.55
CA THR A 173 -17.33 -17.68 -17.24
C THR A 173 -18.04 -18.52 -16.18
N SER A 174 -17.36 -19.54 -15.66
CA SER A 174 -17.80 -20.27 -14.47
C SER A 174 -17.25 -19.57 -13.22
N THR A 175 -18.12 -19.36 -12.23
CA THR A 175 -17.72 -18.84 -10.92
C THR A 175 -17.74 -19.98 -9.91
N SER A 176 -16.58 -20.37 -9.42
CA SER A 176 -16.46 -21.33 -8.32
C SER A 176 -15.97 -20.63 -7.06
N TRP A 177 -16.38 -21.16 -5.91
CA TRP A 177 -15.88 -20.68 -4.62
C TRP A 177 -14.73 -21.56 -4.17
N ILE A 178 -13.64 -20.93 -3.75
CA ILE A 178 -12.52 -21.61 -3.10
C ILE A 178 -12.31 -21.08 -1.69
N TRP A 179 -11.71 -21.92 -0.85
CA TRP A 179 -11.21 -21.49 0.45
C TRP A 179 -9.75 -21.06 0.32
N TYR A 180 -9.43 -19.92 0.92
CA TYR A 180 -8.12 -19.30 0.84
C TYR A 180 -7.63 -18.90 2.24
N VAL A 181 -6.39 -19.24 2.59
CA VAL A 181 -5.77 -18.77 3.85
C VAL A 181 -5.35 -17.29 3.71
N PRO A 182 -5.46 -16.44 4.75
CA PRO A 182 -5.24 -15.01 4.63
C PRO A 182 -3.92 -14.57 4.01
N THR A 183 -2.82 -15.24 4.34
CA THR A 183 -1.50 -15.03 3.74
C THR A 183 -0.74 -16.35 3.65
N PRO A 184 0.27 -16.46 2.77
CA PRO A 184 1.14 -17.64 2.66
C PRO A 184 1.90 -18.03 3.92
N SER A 185 2.00 -17.14 4.90
CA SER A 185 2.71 -17.40 6.15
C SER A 185 1.78 -17.57 7.33
N THR A 186 0.46 -17.33 7.21
CA THR A 186 -0.48 -17.32 8.34
C THR A 186 -1.78 -18.03 8.07
N GLY A 187 -2.33 -18.61 9.14
CA GLY A 187 -3.68 -19.15 9.16
C GLY A 187 -3.78 -20.65 8.88
N ASP A 188 -2.66 -21.38 8.91
CA ASP A 188 -2.56 -22.83 8.70
C ASP A 188 -1.66 -23.52 9.74
N TYR A 189 -2.12 -23.52 10.99
CA TYR A 189 -1.39 -24.06 12.13
C TYR A 189 -1.35 -25.59 12.08
N ARG A 190 -0.16 -26.18 12.02
CA ARG A 190 0.01 -27.63 11.96
C ARG A 190 -0.28 -28.28 13.31
N ILE A 191 -0.95 -29.44 13.30
CA ILE A 191 -1.18 -30.27 14.47
C ILE A 191 -0.39 -31.58 14.30
N LYS A 192 0.66 -31.76 15.12
CA LYS A 192 1.55 -32.93 15.08
C LYS A 192 1.61 -33.58 16.45
N LYS A 193 1.40 -34.90 16.52
CA LYS A 193 1.42 -35.67 17.79
C LYS A 193 0.53 -35.03 18.88
N GLY A 194 -0.68 -34.63 18.51
CA GLY A 194 -1.63 -33.98 19.43
C GLY A 194 -1.29 -32.52 19.80
N LYS A 195 -0.19 -31.94 19.29
CA LYS A 195 0.23 -30.57 19.60
C LYS A 195 0.01 -29.64 18.42
N LEU A 196 -0.56 -28.46 18.68
CA LEU A 196 -0.70 -27.37 17.74
C LEU A 196 0.56 -26.50 17.75
N HIS A 197 1.14 -26.29 16.57
CA HIS A 197 2.34 -25.49 16.38
C HIS A 197 2.01 -24.10 15.87
N GLY A 198 2.36 -23.08 16.67
CA GLY A 198 2.21 -21.67 16.36
C GLY A 198 1.72 -20.86 17.56
N ASP A 199 1.67 -19.54 17.38
CA ASP A 199 1.42 -18.59 18.46
C ASP A 199 0.19 -17.71 18.18
N TRP A 200 -0.39 -17.19 19.27
CA TRP A 200 -1.42 -16.15 19.21
C TRP A 200 -0.86 -14.84 18.65
N TYR A 201 0.36 -14.45 19.06
CA TYR A 201 0.94 -13.17 18.64
C TYR A 201 1.60 -13.23 17.27
N ARG A 202 2.44 -14.24 17.02
CA ARG A 202 3.09 -14.47 15.73
C ARG A 202 2.27 -15.49 14.99
N THR A 203 1.34 -14.98 14.19
CA THR A 203 0.50 -15.80 13.32
C THR A 203 1.31 -16.38 12.17
N SER A 204 2.54 -15.90 11.95
CA SER A 204 3.47 -16.38 10.92
C SER A 204 4.41 -17.51 11.35
N TYR A 205 4.62 -18.45 10.42
CA TYR A 205 5.51 -19.62 10.52
C TYR A 205 4.97 -20.77 11.41
N PRO A 206 4.18 -21.70 10.84
CA PRO A 206 3.49 -22.77 11.56
C PRO A 206 4.41 -23.88 12.11
N HIS A 207 5.73 -23.79 11.91
CA HIS A 207 6.70 -24.76 12.45
C HIS A 207 7.36 -24.30 13.75
N PHE A 208 6.80 -23.29 14.42
CA PHE A 208 7.33 -22.87 15.71
C PHE A 208 7.31 -24.07 16.67
N LYS A 209 8.51 -24.52 17.05
CA LYS A 209 8.72 -25.48 18.14
C LYS A 209 9.10 -24.66 19.36
N PRO A 210 8.61 -25.02 20.54
CA PRO A 210 7.61 -26.07 20.90
C PRO A 210 6.16 -25.82 20.43
N GLY A 211 5.34 -26.88 20.41
CA GLY A 211 3.88 -26.79 20.22
C GLY A 211 3.12 -26.89 21.55
N ALA A 212 1.84 -26.52 21.57
CA ALA A 212 0.96 -26.66 22.75
C ALA A 212 -0.09 -27.76 22.53
N ASP A 213 -0.63 -28.36 23.59
CA ASP A 213 -1.73 -29.33 23.48
C ASP A 213 -2.87 -28.77 22.60
N ALA A 214 -3.20 -29.48 21.52
CA ALA A 214 -4.14 -28.99 20.53
C ALA A 214 -5.54 -28.87 21.12
N THR A 215 -5.95 -29.78 22.00
CA THR A 215 -7.28 -29.75 22.62
C THR A 215 -7.47 -28.49 23.45
N LEU A 216 -6.49 -28.16 24.31
CA LEU A 216 -6.46 -26.93 25.08
C LEU A 216 -6.52 -25.71 24.17
N VAL A 217 -5.63 -25.61 23.18
CA VAL A 217 -5.58 -24.44 22.29
C VAL A 217 -6.90 -24.25 21.54
N LEU A 218 -7.47 -25.32 20.99
CA LEU A 218 -8.74 -25.26 20.26
C LEU A 218 -9.90 -24.79 21.15
N ASP A 219 -9.98 -25.26 22.40
CA ASP A 219 -10.97 -24.81 23.37
C ASP A 219 -10.82 -23.30 23.68
N LEU A 220 -9.58 -22.80 23.77
CA LEU A 220 -9.33 -21.36 23.99
C LEU A 220 -9.69 -20.51 22.76
N ILE A 221 -9.40 -20.99 21.55
CA ILE A 221 -9.76 -20.30 20.31
C ILE A 221 -11.28 -20.24 20.14
N GLU A 222 -11.98 -21.34 20.42
CA GLU A 222 -13.44 -21.39 20.42
C GLU A 222 -14.03 -20.41 21.44
N GLY A 223 -13.46 -20.35 22.65
CA GLY A 223 -13.85 -19.36 23.65
C GLY A 223 -13.68 -17.91 23.17
N TYR A 224 -12.61 -17.61 22.44
CA TYR A 224 -12.44 -16.28 21.84
C TYR A 224 -13.49 -15.98 20.76
N ILE A 225 -13.85 -16.97 19.93
CA ILE A 225 -14.88 -16.85 18.90
C ILE A 225 -16.24 -16.57 19.55
N GLN A 226 -16.61 -17.35 20.57
CA GLN A 226 -17.84 -17.17 21.36
C GLN A 226 -17.89 -15.77 22.00
N HIS A 227 -16.82 -15.35 22.68
CA HIS A 227 -16.73 -14.02 23.26
C HIS A 227 -16.92 -12.91 22.22
N LYS A 228 -16.34 -13.04 21.02
CA LYS A 228 -16.51 -12.06 19.94
C LYS A 228 -17.92 -12.05 19.34
N ALA A 229 -18.67 -13.14 19.49
CA ALA A 229 -20.08 -13.22 19.14
C ALA A 229 -21.00 -12.73 20.28
N GLY A 230 -20.46 -12.23 21.40
CA GLY A 230 -21.24 -11.83 22.58
C GLY A 230 -21.71 -13.01 23.44
N GLN A 231 -21.23 -14.23 23.17
CA GLN A 231 -21.57 -15.44 23.91
C GLN A 231 -20.58 -15.68 25.07
N SER A 232 -21.04 -16.33 26.13
CA SER A 232 -20.20 -16.67 27.28
C SER A 232 -19.31 -17.90 26.97
N PRO A 233 -17.97 -17.78 27.04
CA PRO A 233 -17.07 -18.86 26.68
C PRO A 233 -16.85 -19.87 27.83
N LYS A 234 -17.93 -20.53 28.28
CA LYS A 234 -17.96 -21.36 29.51
C LYS A 234 -16.81 -22.38 29.58
N LYS A 235 -16.62 -23.20 28.53
CA LYS A 235 -15.57 -24.23 28.49
C LYS A 235 -14.17 -23.64 28.61
N ALA A 236 -13.89 -22.56 27.87
CA ALA A 236 -12.59 -21.90 27.92
C ALA A 236 -12.33 -21.24 29.28
N LEU A 237 -13.36 -20.65 29.91
CA LEU A 237 -13.26 -20.10 31.27
C LEU A 237 -12.99 -21.20 32.31
N GLN A 238 -13.60 -22.37 32.18
CA GLN A 238 -13.31 -23.52 33.04
C GLN A 238 -11.85 -23.98 32.88
N ARG A 239 -11.34 -24.07 31.64
CA ARG A 239 -9.93 -24.37 31.37
C ARG A 239 -8.99 -23.34 32.02
N LEU A 240 -9.29 -22.06 31.92
CA LEU A 240 -8.54 -21.00 32.60
C LEU A 240 -8.56 -21.19 34.12
N LYS A 241 -9.74 -21.49 34.72
CA LYS A 241 -9.87 -21.73 36.16
C LYS A 241 -9.02 -22.91 36.63
N GLN A 242 -8.95 -24.00 35.86
CA GLN A 242 -8.22 -25.21 36.22
C GLN A 242 -6.70 -25.07 35.98
N ALA A 243 -6.30 -24.60 34.80
CA ALA A 243 -4.91 -24.72 34.33
C ALA A 243 -4.05 -23.47 34.56
N LEU A 244 -4.66 -22.27 34.68
CA LEU A 244 -3.90 -21.06 34.97
C LEU A 244 -3.72 -20.94 36.48
N ASN A 245 -2.63 -21.48 37.04
CA ASN A 245 -2.31 -21.40 38.46
C ASN A 245 -0.80 -21.19 38.69
N GLU A 246 -0.42 -20.81 39.91
CA GLU A 246 0.97 -20.45 40.24
C GLU A 246 1.94 -21.62 40.08
N GLN A 247 1.55 -22.83 40.50
CA GLN A 247 2.36 -24.03 40.35
C GLN A 247 2.66 -24.33 38.88
N ALA A 248 1.68 -24.17 37.98
CA ALA A 248 1.89 -24.31 36.54
C ALA A 248 2.89 -23.28 36.00
N CYS A 249 2.86 -22.05 36.52
CA CYS A 249 3.85 -21.03 36.17
C CYS A 249 5.26 -21.35 36.68
N GLN A 250 5.38 -21.76 37.94
CA GLN A 250 6.67 -22.15 38.51
C GLN A 250 7.26 -23.36 37.78
N LYS A 251 6.43 -24.36 37.44
CA LYS A 251 6.83 -25.51 36.62
C LYS A 251 7.34 -25.04 35.26
N ALA A 252 6.59 -24.19 34.55
CA ALA A 252 7.01 -23.65 33.25
C ALA A 252 8.36 -22.90 33.36
N LEU A 253 8.52 -22.00 34.34
CA LEU A 253 9.76 -21.23 34.51
C LEU A 253 10.99 -22.08 34.89
N LYS A 254 10.79 -23.19 35.61
CA LYS A 254 11.85 -24.16 35.95
C LYS A 254 12.12 -25.16 34.83
N SER A 255 11.13 -25.40 33.97
CA SER A 255 11.21 -26.42 32.92
C SER A 255 12.23 -26.01 31.87
N LYS A 256 13.17 -26.91 31.58
CA LYS A 256 13.99 -26.83 30.36
C LYS A 256 13.19 -27.23 29.12
N LEU A 257 12.00 -27.84 29.30
CA LEU A 257 11.14 -28.29 28.21
C LEU A 257 10.32 -27.11 27.70
N PRO A 258 10.51 -26.70 26.44
CA PRO A 258 9.83 -25.51 25.93
C PRO A 258 8.28 -25.67 25.85
N ASP A 259 7.76 -26.90 25.79
CA ASP A 259 6.33 -27.20 25.65
C ASP A 259 5.47 -26.68 26.83
N ASP A 260 5.97 -26.79 28.06
CA ASP A 260 5.25 -26.32 29.27
C ASP A 260 5.00 -24.81 29.20
N ASN A 261 5.95 -24.06 28.64
CA ASN A 261 5.84 -22.60 28.49
C ASN A 261 4.77 -22.23 27.47
N ARG A 262 4.48 -23.09 26.48
CA ARG A 262 3.50 -22.78 25.43
C ARG A 262 2.06 -22.93 25.91
N ALA A 263 1.76 -23.96 26.69
CA ALA A 263 0.41 -24.11 27.26
C ALA A 263 0.06 -22.87 28.12
N LEU A 264 0.98 -22.48 29.01
CA LEU A 264 0.82 -21.28 29.85
C LEU A 264 0.72 -19.99 29.03
N TYR A 265 1.54 -19.86 27.98
CA TYR A 265 1.44 -18.73 27.03
C TYR A 265 0.03 -18.60 26.46
N TRP A 266 -0.55 -19.69 25.94
CA TRP A 266 -1.91 -19.67 25.37
C TRP A 266 -2.97 -19.32 26.41
N LEU A 267 -2.87 -19.86 27.63
CA LEU A 267 -3.76 -19.53 28.76
C LEU A 267 -3.69 -18.04 29.14
N LEU A 268 -2.50 -17.46 29.24
CA LEU A 268 -2.31 -16.02 29.54
C LEU A 268 -2.87 -15.12 28.43
N TRP A 269 -2.71 -15.52 27.16
CA TRP A 269 -3.32 -14.79 26.03
C TRP A 269 -4.84 -14.84 26.08
N ALA A 270 -5.41 -16.02 26.29
CA ALA A 270 -6.85 -16.20 26.47
C ALA A 270 -7.40 -15.34 27.62
N GLN A 271 -6.71 -15.37 28.78
CA GLN A 271 -7.02 -14.54 29.93
C GLN A 271 -7.12 -13.06 29.54
N GLY A 272 -6.11 -12.52 28.85
CA GLY A 272 -6.08 -11.11 28.44
C GLY A 272 -7.09 -10.71 27.36
N ARG A 273 -7.83 -11.65 26.79
CA ARG A 273 -8.80 -11.40 25.71
C ARG A 273 -10.24 -11.52 26.15
N TYR A 274 -10.55 -12.48 27.02
CA TYR A 274 -11.92 -12.77 27.46
C TYR A 274 -12.00 -13.39 28.86
N GLY A 275 -10.87 -13.49 29.58
CA GLY A 275 -10.87 -13.91 30.97
C GLY A 275 -11.62 -12.91 31.85
N LYS A 276 -12.16 -13.42 32.96
CA LYS A 276 -12.63 -12.58 34.08
C LYS A 276 -11.46 -12.35 35.04
N ALA A 277 -11.57 -11.36 35.93
CA ALA A 277 -10.57 -10.88 36.90
C ALA A 277 -9.31 -11.80 37.07
N PRO A 278 -8.11 -11.27 36.82
CA PRO A 278 -6.88 -12.05 36.78
C PRO A 278 -6.63 -12.83 38.07
N LYS A 279 -5.99 -13.99 37.93
CA LYS A 279 -5.30 -14.64 39.04
C LYS A 279 -3.96 -13.95 39.23
N ASP A 280 -3.91 -12.99 40.15
CA ASP A 280 -2.78 -12.08 40.29
C ASP A 280 -1.44 -12.80 40.52
N LYS A 281 -1.42 -13.89 41.31
CA LYS A 281 -0.17 -14.63 41.60
C LYS A 281 0.43 -15.30 40.35
N THR A 282 -0.38 -15.94 39.50
CA THR A 282 0.12 -16.62 38.30
C THR A 282 0.65 -15.61 37.26
N ILE A 283 -0.06 -14.51 37.07
CA ILE A 283 0.38 -13.45 36.14
C ILE A 283 1.63 -12.76 36.70
N ALA A 284 1.70 -12.50 38.00
CA ALA A 284 2.89 -11.95 38.64
C ALA A 284 4.10 -12.87 38.47
N CYS A 285 3.93 -14.18 38.67
CA CYS A 285 4.97 -15.19 38.41
C CYS A 285 5.48 -15.10 36.96
N ALA A 286 4.58 -15.10 35.97
CA ALA A 286 4.96 -15.02 34.56
C ALA A 286 5.59 -13.67 34.18
N ALA A 287 5.15 -12.57 34.80
CA ALA A 287 5.68 -11.24 34.56
C ALA A 287 7.09 -11.04 35.14
N LYS A 288 7.38 -11.65 36.30
CA LYS A 288 8.66 -11.55 37.01
C LYS A 288 9.69 -12.61 36.56
N GLY A 289 9.23 -13.68 35.91
CA GLY A 289 10.11 -14.73 35.39
C GLY A 289 11.02 -14.26 34.25
N ASN A 290 11.98 -15.09 33.85
CA ASN A 290 12.97 -14.77 32.82
C ASN A 290 12.55 -15.14 31.37
N ASP A 291 11.44 -15.87 31.19
CA ASP A 291 10.95 -16.24 29.86
C ASP A 291 10.28 -15.05 29.15
N MET A 292 10.91 -14.58 28.06
CA MET A 292 10.45 -13.42 27.30
C MET A 292 9.06 -13.59 26.67
N SER A 293 8.63 -14.82 26.37
CA SER A 293 7.32 -15.12 25.78
C SER A 293 6.23 -15.08 26.84
N LEU A 294 6.51 -15.61 28.03
CA LEU A 294 5.61 -15.55 29.18
C LEU A 294 5.46 -14.14 29.72
N GLN A 295 6.54 -13.36 29.84
CA GLN A 295 6.47 -11.94 30.19
C GLN A 295 5.56 -11.16 29.23
N HIS A 296 5.67 -11.47 27.94
CA HIS A 296 4.84 -10.86 26.92
C HIS A 296 3.36 -11.27 27.04
N ALA A 297 3.07 -12.56 27.26
CA ALA A 297 1.70 -13.03 27.48
C ALA A 297 1.10 -12.48 28.79
N ALA A 298 1.90 -12.34 29.85
CA ALA A 298 1.51 -11.72 31.11
C ALA A 298 1.11 -10.26 30.92
N ALA A 299 1.88 -9.48 30.14
CA ALA A 299 1.53 -8.09 29.79
C ALA A 299 0.15 -7.97 29.12
N VAL A 300 -0.24 -8.98 28.34
CA VAL A 300 -1.56 -9.07 27.69
C VAL A 300 -2.64 -9.49 28.69
N ALA A 301 -2.36 -10.49 29.53
CA ALA A 301 -3.28 -10.97 30.57
C ALA A 301 -3.74 -9.83 31.49
N LEU A 302 -2.82 -8.92 31.84
CA LEU A 302 -3.06 -7.74 32.68
C LEU A 302 -4.07 -6.73 32.08
N ARG A 303 -4.48 -6.86 30.82
CA ARG A 303 -5.55 -6.02 30.24
C ARG A 303 -6.92 -6.26 30.86
N THR A 304 -7.14 -7.47 31.37
CA THR A 304 -8.40 -7.86 32.03
C THR A 304 -8.38 -7.63 33.53
N ALA A 305 -7.31 -7.01 34.05
CA ALA A 305 -7.20 -6.69 35.46
C ALA A 305 -8.30 -5.72 35.90
N THR A 306 -9.18 -6.20 36.77
CA THR A 306 -10.22 -5.42 37.42
C THR A 306 -9.60 -4.44 38.41
N ASN A 307 -8.60 -4.89 39.18
CA ASN A 307 -7.83 -4.01 40.06
C ASN A 307 -6.63 -3.38 39.35
N LYS A 308 -6.79 -2.11 38.94
CA LYS A 308 -5.70 -1.33 38.36
C LYS A 308 -4.55 -1.09 39.35
N LYS A 309 -4.80 -1.11 40.67
CA LYS A 309 -3.74 -0.90 41.66
C LYS A 309 -2.72 -2.05 41.63
N ASP A 310 -3.17 -3.28 41.43
CA ASP A 310 -2.30 -4.46 41.45
C ASP A 310 -1.62 -4.72 40.09
N ALA A 311 -2.31 -4.37 39.00
CA ALA A 311 -1.76 -4.52 37.66
C ALA A 311 -0.62 -3.54 37.37
N LEU A 312 -0.70 -2.32 37.91
CA LEU A 312 0.26 -1.25 37.58
C LEU A 312 1.71 -1.64 37.97
N PRO A 313 2.02 -2.09 39.20
CA PRO A 313 3.38 -2.53 39.56
C PRO A 313 3.97 -3.57 38.60
N LEU A 314 3.17 -4.55 38.17
CA LEU A 314 3.60 -5.59 37.23
C LEU A 314 3.84 -5.02 35.83
N LEU A 315 2.97 -4.12 35.35
CA LEU A 315 3.17 -3.43 34.07
C LEU A 315 4.44 -2.57 34.10
N LEU A 316 4.69 -1.85 35.19
CA LEU A 316 5.90 -1.05 35.38
C LEU A 316 7.17 -1.91 35.45
N HIS A 317 7.10 -3.10 36.06
CA HIS A 317 8.17 -4.09 36.00
C HIS A 317 8.44 -4.53 34.55
N LEU A 318 7.39 -4.87 33.80
CA LEU A 318 7.49 -5.32 32.40
C LEU A 318 8.00 -4.24 31.44
N LEU A 319 7.88 -2.95 31.77
CA LEU A 319 8.55 -1.87 31.01
C LEU A 319 10.07 -1.99 31.04
N LYS A 320 10.64 -2.60 32.08
CA LYS A 320 12.08 -2.83 32.24
C LYS A 320 12.53 -4.19 31.70
N ALA A 321 11.61 -5.02 31.19
CA ALA A 321 11.94 -6.34 30.68
C ALA A 321 12.89 -6.28 29.48
N LYS A 322 13.79 -7.27 29.34
CA LYS A 322 14.66 -7.44 28.16
C LYS A 322 13.85 -7.67 26.88
N SER A 323 12.65 -8.23 27.00
CA SER A 323 11.74 -8.50 25.88
C SER A 323 11.09 -7.21 25.37
N GLY A 324 11.49 -6.74 24.20
CA GLY A 324 10.83 -5.61 23.52
C GLY A 324 9.34 -5.83 23.24
N TYR A 325 8.90 -7.09 23.11
CA TYR A 325 7.49 -7.45 22.97
C TYR A 325 6.73 -7.27 24.28
N ALA A 326 7.30 -7.73 25.41
CA ALA A 326 6.71 -7.51 26.73
C ALA A 326 6.62 -6.02 27.06
N GLN A 327 7.69 -5.24 26.80
CA GLN A 327 7.66 -3.78 26.92
C GLN A 327 6.52 -3.18 26.09
N SER A 328 6.41 -3.56 24.82
CA SER A 328 5.40 -3.03 23.89
C SER A 328 3.98 -3.30 24.38
N GLU A 329 3.71 -4.53 24.84
CA GLU A 329 2.39 -4.88 25.35
C GLU A 329 2.09 -4.25 26.69
N ALA A 330 3.07 -4.12 27.59
CA ALA A 330 2.90 -3.41 28.84
C ALA A 330 2.47 -1.96 28.59
N ILE A 331 3.11 -1.27 27.64
CA ILE A 331 2.73 0.10 27.26
C ILE A 331 1.33 0.15 26.64
N ARG A 332 0.97 -0.80 25.76
CA ARG A 332 -0.39 -0.87 25.19
C ARG A 332 -1.41 -1.02 26.30
N THR A 333 -1.18 -1.95 27.23
CA THR A 333 -2.06 -2.18 28.38
C THR A 333 -2.15 -0.93 29.27
N ILE A 334 -1.04 -0.23 29.52
CA ILE A 334 -1.05 1.07 30.22
C ILE A 334 -1.87 2.13 29.46
N ILE A 335 -1.71 2.24 28.15
CA ILE A 335 -2.44 3.21 27.31
C ILE A 335 -3.95 2.91 27.33
N PHE A 336 -4.35 1.64 27.28
CA PHE A 336 -5.76 1.23 27.28
C PHE A 336 -6.39 1.29 28.67
N GLY A 337 -5.65 0.97 29.72
CA GLY A 337 -6.15 0.89 31.09
C GLY A 337 -6.38 2.23 31.80
N THR A 338 -6.19 3.38 31.12
CA THR A 338 -6.44 4.73 31.66
C THR A 338 -5.82 4.97 33.04
N PHE A 339 -4.58 4.55 33.23
CA PHE A 339 -3.87 4.75 34.49
C PHE A 339 -3.49 6.25 34.69
N PRO A 340 -3.33 6.75 35.93
CA PRO A 340 -2.98 8.15 36.19
C PRO A 340 -1.59 8.52 35.65
N SER A 341 -1.49 9.63 34.91
CA SER A 341 -0.23 10.10 34.30
C SER A 341 0.90 10.26 35.32
N LYS A 342 0.62 10.87 36.49
CA LYS A 342 1.59 11.09 37.57
C LYS A 342 2.33 9.81 37.98
N LYS A 343 1.66 8.64 37.95
CA LYS A 343 2.25 7.35 38.34
C LYS A 343 3.01 6.65 37.21
N ILE A 344 2.81 7.02 35.96
CA ILE A 344 3.33 6.29 34.79
C ILE A 344 4.49 7.02 34.16
N VAL A 345 4.38 8.35 34.06
CA VAL A 345 5.29 9.18 33.28
C VAL A 345 6.75 9.05 33.74
N PRO A 346 7.08 9.06 35.05
CA PRO A 346 8.46 8.84 35.49
C PRO A 346 9.04 7.51 35.00
N HIS A 347 8.24 6.44 35.00
CA HIS A 347 8.67 5.12 34.53
C HIS A 347 8.82 5.06 33.01
N LEU A 348 7.95 5.73 32.25
CA LEU A 348 8.11 5.82 30.79
C LEU A 348 9.37 6.58 30.42
N LEU A 349 9.66 7.70 31.09
CA LEU A 349 10.86 8.49 30.85
C LEU A 349 12.13 7.69 31.17
N ASN A 350 12.13 6.97 32.30
CA ASN A 350 13.25 6.12 32.70
C ASN A 350 13.45 4.90 31.76
N ALA A 351 12.37 4.29 31.26
CA ALA A 351 12.45 3.13 30.38
C ALA A 351 12.74 3.49 28.90
N LEU A 352 12.52 4.75 28.49
CA LEU A 352 12.67 5.15 27.08
C LEU A 352 14.09 4.97 26.52
N PRO A 353 15.19 5.31 27.22
CA PRO A 353 16.55 5.11 26.72
C PRO A 353 16.89 3.64 26.43
N THR A 354 16.41 2.72 27.27
CA THR A 354 16.65 1.27 27.16
C THR A 354 15.57 0.53 26.37
N SER A 355 14.55 1.25 25.89
CA SER A 355 13.45 0.68 25.12
C SER A 355 13.92 0.01 23.83
N SER A 356 13.35 -1.15 23.52
CA SER A 356 13.69 -1.91 22.33
C SER A 356 13.24 -1.24 21.03
N LEU A 357 14.08 -1.38 20.01
CA LEU A 357 13.76 -1.08 18.61
C LEU A 357 13.23 -2.31 17.86
N ARG A 358 13.32 -3.52 18.46
CA ARG A 358 12.86 -4.77 17.84
C ARG A 358 11.34 -4.70 17.64
N GLY A 359 10.88 -5.03 16.44
CA GLY A 359 9.46 -4.95 16.02
C GLY A 359 9.27 -4.49 14.57
N ARG A 360 10.24 -3.76 14.01
CA ARG A 360 10.31 -3.41 12.58
C ARG A 360 11.70 -3.77 12.04
N SER A 361 11.77 -4.75 11.13
CA SER A 361 12.74 -4.62 10.05
C SER A 361 12.19 -3.59 9.07
N PRO A 362 13.05 -2.78 8.44
CA PRO A 362 14.50 -2.71 8.59
C PRO A 362 14.90 -1.74 9.71
N ARG A 363 16.18 -1.79 10.11
CA ARG A 363 16.73 -1.16 11.34
C ARG A 363 16.74 0.39 11.33
N GLY A 364 16.23 1.06 10.29
CA GLY A 364 16.19 2.53 10.22
C GLY A 364 15.23 3.08 9.15
N ILE A 365 14.88 4.37 9.24
CA ILE A 365 14.06 5.10 8.25
C ILE A 365 14.64 5.12 6.83
N MET A 366 15.91 4.73 6.69
CA MET A 366 16.66 4.70 5.44
C MET A 366 16.41 3.42 4.64
N ASP A 367 15.74 2.43 5.21
CA ASP A 367 15.31 1.20 4.55
C ASP A 367 13.88 0.88 5.02
N PRO A 368 12.84 1.00 4.16
CA PRO A 368 11.44 1.00 4.60
C PRO A 368 10.68 -0.34 4.52
N LEU A 369 11.33 -1.50 4.30
CA LEU A 369 10.66 -2.80 4.14
C LEU A 369 9.95 -3.31 5.42
N ARG A 370 8.62 -3.18 5.44
CA ARG A 370 7.77 -3.25 6.65
C ARG A 370 7.53 -4.66 7.19
N ASN A 371 7.77 -4.84 8.50
CA ASN A 371 6.88 -5.63 9.35
C ASN A 371 6.12 -4.70 10.34
N THR A 372 4.90 -5.06 10.72
CA THR A 372 3.79 -4.16 11.11
C THR A 372 3.60 -3.90 12.60
N PHE A 373 4.46 -4.40 13.47
CA PHE A 373 4.30 -4.18 14.91
C PHE A 373 5.03 -2.91 15.37
N ALA A 374 4.32 -2.05 16.11
CA ALA A 374 4.95 -0.89 16.74
C ALA A 374 5.95 -1.37 17.80
N SER A 375 7.19 -0.85 17.75
CA SER A 375 8.22 -1.16 18.75
C SER A 375 7.89 -0.54 20.10
N SER A 376 8.52 -1.01 21.18
CA SER A 376 8.29 -0.45 22.51
C SER A 376 8.68 1.01 22.56
N ARG A 377 9.81 1.40 21.94
CA ARG A 377 10.20 2.81 21.82
C ARG A 377 9.13 3.67 21.14
N GLU A 378 8.58 3.21 20.02
CA GLU A 378 7.49 3.91 19.33
C GLU A 378 6.28 4.10 20.26
N LEU A 379 5.89 3.03 20.97
CA LEU A 379 4.73 3.05 21.86
C LEU A 379 4.96 3.94 23.09
N MET A 380 6.17 3.98 23.65
CA MET A 380 6.50 4.88 24.77
C MET A 380 6.38 6.35 24.34
N ILE A 381 6.88 6.71 23.15
CA ILE A 381 6.75 8.08 22.62
C ILE A 381 5.26 8.44 22.40
N ARG A 382 4.47 7.50 21.86
CA ARG A 382 3.01 7.68 21.72
C ARG A 382 2.33 7.84 23.09
N ALA A 383 2.74 7.07 24.10
CA ALA A 383 2.23 7.19 25.46
C ALA A 383 2.54 8.56 26.07
N LEU A 384 3.80 9.03 25.98
CA LEU A 384 4.20 10.36 26.44
C LEU A 384 3.41 11.47 25.74
N THR A 385 3.18 11.32 24.43
CA THR A 385 2.33 12.25 23.66
C THR A 385 0.87 12.23 24.11
N LYS A 386 0.31 11.05 24.40
CA LYS A 386 -1.06 10.88 24.90
C LYS A 386 -1.23 11.53 26.29
N TYR A 387 -0.23 11.39 27.16
CA TYR A 387 -0.22 11.98 28.51
C TYR A 387 0.24 13.45 28.55
N ASN A 388 0.36 14.11 27.40
CA ASN A 388 0.77 15.52 27.26
C ASN A 388 2.14 15.86 27.91
N VAL A 389 3.08 14.93 27.84
CA VAL A 389 4.40 15.07 28.47
C VAL A 389 5.40 15.67 27.50
N ASP A 390 5.53 16.99 27.49
CA ASP A 390 6.54 17.71 26.68
C ASP A 390 7.81 18.00 27.50
N LYS A 391 7.76 19.01 28.40
CA LYS A 391 8.94 19.55 29.10
C LYS A 391 9.91 18.47 29.63
N PRO A 392 9.48 17.47 30.42
CA PRO A 392 10.42 16.47 30.96
C PRO A 392 10.85 15.39 29.94
N ALA A 393 10.13 15.23 28.82
CA ALA A 393 10.50 14.28 27.76
C ALA A 393 11.38 14.92 26.67
N ARG A 394 11.35 16.25 26.57
CA ARG A 394 11.85 17.03 25.42
C ARG A 394 13.28 16.68 25.03
N SER A 395 14.23 16.77 25.96
CA SER A 395 15.65 16.49 25.69
C SER A 395 15.86 15.05 25.19
N LEU A 396 15.23 14.09 25.88
CA LEU A 396 15.27 12.67 25.48
C LEU A 396 14.72 12.45 24.07
N LEU A 397 13.55 13.01 23.76
CA LEU A 397 12.89 12.84 22.47
C LEU A 397 13.66 13.52 21.32
N VAL A 398 14.26 14.68 21.57
CA VAL A 398 15.16 15.33 20.59
C VAL A 398 16.40 14.46 20.35
N GLY A 399 16.97 13.85 21.40
CA GLY A 399 18.10 12.93 21.30
C GLY A 399 17.83 11.66 20.49
N LEU A 400 16.56 11.29 20.29
CA LEU A 400 16.14 10.17 19.43
C LEU A 400 16.10 10.53 17.94
N LEU A 401 16.16 11.81 17.56
CA LEU A 401 16.22 12.27 16.16
C LEU A 401 17.64 12.16 15.58
N LYS A 402 18.14 10.93 15.49
CA LYS A 402 19.45 10.58 14.90
C LYS A 402 19.32 9.36 13.99
N ASP A 403 20.26 9.19 13.06
CA ASP A 403 20.17 8.16 12.01
C ASP A 403 20.05 6.73 12.61
N LYS A 404 20.86 6.44 13.64
CA LYS A 404 20.85 5.13 14.32
C LYS A 404 19.62 4.99 15.21
N GLY A 405 18.77 4.02 14.87
CA GLY A 405 17.61 3.63 15.67
C GLY A 405 16.34 4.44 15.44
N LEU A 406 16.36 5.40 14.52
CA LEU A 406 15.16 6.08 14.05
C LEU A 406 14.47 5.20 13.02
N THR A 407 13.58 4.30 13.47
CA THR A 407 12.73 3.51 12.57
C THR A 407 11.58 4.38 12.05
N SER A 408 10.88 3.96 10.97
CA SER A 408 9.71 4.71 10.47
C SER A 408 8.63 4.91 11.53
N GLY A 409 8.48 3.97 12.46
CA GLY A 409 7.52 4.06 13.56
C GLY A 409 7.91 5.09 14.59
N VAL A 410 9.16 5.03 15.05
CA VAL A 410 9.74 6.01 15.97
C VAL A 410 9.69 7.40 15.34
N PHE A 411 10.04 7.55 14.06
CA PHE A 411 9.94 8.81 13.33
C PHE A 411 8.51 9.37 13.33
N GLN A 412 7.51 8.54 13.03
CA GLN A 412 6.11 8.98 13.04
C GLN A 412 5.66 9.39 14.44
N ALA A 413 6.04 8.65 15.47
CA ALA A 413 5.72 9.00 16.85
C ALA A 413 6.38 10.33 17.28
N LEU A 414 7.66 10.54 16.95
CA LEU A 414 8.36 11.80 17.22
C LEU A 414 7.78 12.97 16.43
N ARG A 415 7.44 12.75 15.15
CA ARG A 415 6.75 13.74 14.32
C ARG A 415 5.45 14.17 15.00
N ASP A 416 4.61 13.21 15.38
CA ASP A 416 3.30 13.50 15.97
C ASP A 416 3.46 14.22 17.31
N HIS A 417 4.46 13.84 18.11
CA HIS A 417 4.83 14.54 19.33
C HIS A 417 5.22 16.00 19.07
N PHE A 418 6.19 16.25 18.19
CA PHE A 418 6.71 17.61 17.94
C PHE A 418 5.83 18.48 17.05
N LEU A 419 4.82 17.93 16.38
CA LEU A 419 3.74 18.73 15.80
C LEU A 419 2.76 19.22 16.88
N ARG A 420 2.57 18.43 17.95
CA ARG A 420 1.72 18.79 19.07
C ARG A 420 2.44 19.73 20.06
N PHE A 421 3.73 19.50 20.27
CA PHE A 421 4.60 20.28 21.16
C PHE A 421 5.79 20.80 20.35
N PRO A 422 5.63 21.92 19.60
CA PRO A 422 6.68 22.46 18.76
C PRO A 422 7.97 22.74 19.52
N ASN A 423 9.12 22.39 18.91
CA ASN A 423 10.44 22.60 19.50
C ASN A 423 11.48 22.93 18.44
N LYS A 424 12.22 24.05 18.64
CA LYS A 424 13.24 24.55 17.69
C LYS A 424 14.39 23.56 17.47
N GLN A 425 14.87 22.90 18.51
CA GLN A 425 15.96 21.93 18.40
C GLN A 425 15.52 20.67 17.64
N ALA A 426 14.31 20.16 17.92
CA ALA A 426 13.71 19.06 17.17
C ALA A 426 13.57 19.41 15.68
N HIS A 427 13.05 20.61 15.39
CA HIS A 427 12.91 21.11 14.03
C HIS A 427 14.25 21.16 13.28
N THR A 428 15.30 21.71 13.90
CA THR A 428 16.67 21.70 13.35
C THR A 428 17.16 20.28 13.07
N ARG A 429 16.90 19.32 13.99
CA ARG A 429 17.26 17.91 13.79
C ARG A 429 16.49 17.27 12.63
N PHE A 430 15.18 17.48 12.53
CA PHE A 430 14.37 17.01 11.39
C PHE A 430 14.86 17.57 10.06
N LEU A 431 15.22 18.85 10.01
CA LEU A 431 15.79 19.49 8.81
C LEU A 431 17.14 18.89 8.44
N SER A 432 18.03 18.67 9.41
CA SER A 432 19.34 18.05 9.19
C SER A 432 19.20 16.63 8.64
N LEU A 433 18.34 15.81 9.25
CA LEU A 433 18.03 14.46 8.78
C LEU A 433 17.43 14.48 7.37
N TYR A 434 16.49 15.39 7.10
CA TYR A 434 15.85 15.52 5.80
C TYR A 434 16.85 15.86 4.68
N LYS A 435 17.79 16.78 4.94
CA LYS A 435 18.84 17.16 3.97
C LYS A 435 19.67 15.95 3.53
N ARG A 436 20.01 15.06 4.48
CA ARG A 436 20.82 13.84 4.24
C ARG A 436 20.00 12.63 3.80
N SER A 437 18.67 12.67 3.92
CA SER A 437 17.80 11.53 3.57
C SER A 437 17.83 11.18 2.07
N PRO A 438 17.73 9.88 1.70
CA PRO A 438 17.61 9.42 0.33
C PRO A 438 16.19 9.68 -0.18
N ALA A 439 16.03 9.65 -1.52
CA ALA A 439 14.79 10.02 -2.18
C ALA A 439 13.57 9.20 -1.69
N HIS A 440 13.73 7.89 -1.46
CA HIS A 440 12.64 7.02 -1.02
C HIS A 440 12.15 7.30 0.41
N SER A 441 12.99 7.87 1.28
CA SER A 441 12.63 8.23 2.66
C SER A 441 11.98 9.61 2.77
N MET A 442 12.09 10.46 1.75
CA MET A 442 11.59 11.84 1.77
C MET A 442 10.10 11.96 2.12
N ARG A 443 9.29 11.00 1.65
CA ARG A 443 7.85 10.97 1.92
C ARG A 443 7.53 11.01 3.41
N LEU A 444 8.35 10.37 4.26
CA LEU A 444 8.17 10.41 5.71
C LEU A 444 8.38 11.82 6.25
N PHE A 445 9.47 12.48 5.85
CA PHE A 445 9.80 13.84 6.28
C PHE A 445 8.82 14.90 5.80
N HIS A 446 8.30 14.79 4.57
CA HIS A 446 7.30 15.72 4.05
C HIS A 446 6.07 15.81 4.94
N THR A 447 5.67 14.71 5.58
CA THR A 447 4.52 14.73 6.51
C THR A 447 4.75 15.62 7.74
N TYR A 448 5.99 15.77 8.19
CA TYR A 448 6.36 16.68 9.27
C TYR A 448 6.51 18.11 8.75
N LEU A 449 7.46 18.33 7.84
CA LEU A 449 7.91 19.67 7.41
C LEU A 449 6.77 20.50 6.79
N LEU A 450 5.83 19.86 6.10
CA LEU A 450 4.69 20.55 5.50
C LEU A 450 3.56 20.86 6.49
N ARG A 451 3.49 20.14 7.61
CA ARG A 451 2.52 20.41 8.68
C ARG A 451 3.05 21.45 9.66
N GLU A 452 4.36 21.45 9.90
CA GLU A 452 5.06 22.43 10.72
C GLU A 452 5.10 23.82 10.04
N LYS A 453 5.15 23.88 8.70
CA LYS A 453 4.93 25.09 7.87
C LYS A 453 5.92 26.24 8.07
N SER A 454 7.05 26.09 8.77
CA SER A 454 8.06 27.16 8.82
C SER A 454 8.65 27.48 7.44
N LYS A 455 9.12 28.72 7.26
CA LYS A 455 9.81 29.17 6.04
C LYS A 455 11.00 28.25 5.70
N SER A 456 11.78 27.81 6.69
CA SER A 456 12.93 26.93 6.47
C SER A 456 12.52 25.49 6.12
N SER A 457 11.44 24.95 6.68
CA SER A 457 10.84 23.68 6.27
C SER A 457 10.41 23.70 4.80
N LEU A 458 9.64 24.72 4.41
CA LEU A 458 9.17 24.88 3.02
C LEU A 458 10.33 25.09 2.04
N ALA A 459 11.35 25.88 2.42
CA ALA A 459 12.54 26.10 1.62
C ALA A 459 13.37 24.82 1.46
N ALA A 460 13.53 24.02 2.52
CA ALA A 460 14.23 22.74 2.44
C ALA A 460 13.49 21.77 1.52
N VAL A 461 12.16 21.67 1.64
CA VAL A 461 11.34 20.82 0.78
C VAL A 461 11.46 21.25 -0.68
N TYR A 462 11.34 22.55 -0.95
CA TYR A 462 11.57 23.14 -2.27
C TYR A 462 12.94 22.74 -2.82
N LYS A 463 14.02 23.01 -2.07
CA LYS A 463 15.40 22.78 -2.50
C LYS A 463 15.63 21.32 -2.86
N LYS A 464 15.16 20.38 -2.02
CA LYS A 464 15.35 18.94 -2.24
C LYS A 464 14.56 18.42 -3.45
N ILE A 465 13.31 18.88 -3.67
CA ILE A 465 12.51 18.43 -4.82
C ILE A 465 13.06 18.99 -6.14
N VAL A 466 13.41 20.27 -6.15
CA VAL A 466 13.83 20.97 -7.36
C VAL A 466 15.29 20.66 -7.71
N HIS A 467 16.19 20.70 -6.73
CA HIS A 467 17.64 20.63 -6.94
C HIS A 467 18.26 19.33 -6.41
N GLY A 468 17.53 18.53 -5.62
CA GLY A 468 18.07 17.28 -5.08
C GLY A 468 18.22 16.21 -6.16
N ARG A 469 19.21 15.31 -5.96
CA ARG A 469 19.39 14.10 -6.77
C ARG A 469 18.22 13.14 -6.50
N MET A 470 17.21 13.17 -7.36
CA MET A 470 16.00 12.35 -7.26
C MET A 470 15.63 11.79 -8.63
N ARG A 471 15.00 10.60 -8.65
CA ARG A 471 14.37 10.10 -9.87
C ARG A 471 13.14 10.92 -10.20
N THR A 472 12.77 10.95 -11.48
CA THR A 472 11.63 11.74 -11.95
C THR A 472 10.31 11.32 -11.30
N TYR A 473 10.12 10.01 -11.13
CA TYR A 473 8.99 9.44 -10.41
C TYR A 473 8.88 9.92 -8.96
N ASP A 474 10.02 9.93 -8.22
CA ASP A 474 10.04 10.36 -6.82
C ASP A 474 9.69 11.85 -6.69
N ARG A 475 10.12 12.70 -7.64
CA ARG A 475 9.72 14.12 -7.70
C ARG A 475 8.23 14.29 -7.99
N ALA A 476 7.70 13.56 -8.95
CA ALA A 476 6.27 13.61 -9.29
C ALA A 476 5.40 13.19 -8.09
N SER A 477 5.78 12.10 -7.40
CA SER A 477 5.14 11.62 -6.18
C SER A 477 5.18 12.67 -5.05
N ALA A 478 6.34 13.30 -4.83
CA ALA A 478 6.50 14.39 -3.87
C ALA A 478 5.60 15.60 -4.21
N LEU A 479 5.55 16.01 -5.48
CA LEU A 479 4.71 17.12 -5.93
C LEU A 479 3.22 16.82 -5.74
N LYS A 480 2.78 15.61 -6.07
CA LYS A 480 1.41 15.15 -5.84
C LYS A 480 1.04 15.22 -4.37
N GLN A 481 1.95 14.80 -3.48
CA GLN A 481 1.74 14.85 -2.04
C GLN A 481 1.67 16.30 -1.55
N LEU A 482 2.53 17.19 -2.03
CA LEU A 482 2.48 18.62 -1.74
C LEU A 482 1.13 19.23 -2.14
N GLY A 483 0.64 18.94 -3.35
CA GLY A 483 -0.64 19.42 -3.85
C GLY A 483 -1.88 18.88 -3.11
N ARG A 484 -1.71 17.88 -2.24
CA ARG A 484 -2.74 17.40 -1.30
C ARG A 484 -2.63 18.04 0.09
N MET A 485 -1.43 18.43 0.49
CA MET A 485 -1.14 18.92 1.83
C MET A 485 -1.20 20.45 1.94
N LEU A 486 -0.89 21.16 0.86
CA LEU A 486 -0.91 22.61 0.80
C LEU A 486 -2.25 23.09 0.23
N PRO A 487 -2.78 24.23 0.72
CA PRO A 487 -3.99 24.82 0.17
C PRO A 487 -3.79 25.21 -1.31
N PRO A 488 -4.87 25.30 -2.10
CA PRO A 488 -4.81 25.92 -3.42
C PRO A 488 -4.23 27.34 -3.33
N LYS A 489 -3.59 27.81 -4.40
CA LYS A 489 -2.92 29.13 -4.50
C LYS A 489 -1.66 29.26 -3.63
N ASN A 490 -1.04 28.15 -3.22
CA ASN A 490 0.17 28.19 -2.41
C ASN A 490 1.40 28.60 -3.27
N PRO A 491 2.09 29.70 -2.96
CA PRO A 491 3.18 30.22 -3.79
C PRO A 491 4.37 29.26 -3.87
N THR A 492 4.65 28.52 -2.79
CA THR A 492 5.73 27.50 -2.80
C THR A 492 5.39 26.38 -3.77
N LEU A 493 4.16 25.87 -3.74
CA LEU A 493 3.70 24.82 -4.64
C LEU A 493 3.75 25.27 -6.10
N THR A 494 3.26 26.47 -6.40
CA THR A 494 3.35 27.08 -7.73
C THR A 494 4.80 27.19 -8.20
N ARG A 495 5.71 27.68 -7.35
CA ARG A 495 7.13 27.85 -7.69
C ARG A 495 7.79 26.50 -8.01
N ILE A 496 7.52 25.46 -7.21
CA ILE A 496 8.02 24.10 -7.47
C ILE A 496 7.51 23.59 -8.81
N ALA A 497 6.19 23.67 -9.04
CA ALA A 497 5.58 23.17 -10.27
C ALA A 497 6.12 23.89 -11.52
N ARG A 498 6.27 25.22 -11.47
CA ARG A 498 6.86 26.00 -12.59
C ARG A 498 8.30 25.55 -12.87
N LYS A 499 9.14 25.44 -11.84
CA LYS A 499 10.55 25.06 -12.01
C LYS A 499 10.68 23.63 -12.52
N LEU A 500 9.91 22.68 -11.98
CA LEU A 500 9.90 21.30 -12.46
C LEU A 500 9.38 21.20 -13.91
N CYS A 501 8.34 21.95 -14.28
CA CYS A 501 7.87 22.06 -15.67
C CYS A 501 8.93 22.57 -16.63
N SER A 502 9.77 23.53 -16.20
CA SER A 502 10.86 24.04 -17.04
C SER A 502 12.00 23.03 -17.16
N THR A 503 12.37 22.37 -16.06
CA THR A 503 13.55 21.49 -16.00
C THR A 503 13.28 20.10 -16.59
N TYR A 504 12.08 19.54 -16.40
CA TYR A 504 11.75 18.16 -16.78
C TYR A 504 10.73 18.10 -17.92
N HIS A 505 10.92 18.92 -18.95
CA HIS A 505 9.98 19.03 -20.07
C HIS A 505 9.84 17.74 -20.91
N SER A 506 10.72 16.76 -20.72
CA SER A 506 10.68 15.46 -21.40
C SER A 506 10.07 14.33 -20.54
N SER A 507 9.76 14.57 -19.26
CA SER A 507 9.22 13.53 -18.36
C SER A 507 7.70 13.62 -18.24
N PRO A 508 6.92 12.68 -18.82
CA PRO A 508 5.47 12.74 -18.77
C PRO A 508 4.89 12.71 -17.35
N TYR A 509 5.50 11.90 -16.48
CA TYR A 509 5.08 11.74 -15.09
C TYR A 509 5.17 13.05 -14.28
N ILE A 510 6.29 13.78 -14.38
CA ILE A 510 6.46 15.06 -13.68
C ILE A 510 5.53 16.11 -14.29
N LEU A 511 5.47 16.19 -15.62
CA LEU A 511 4.65 17.18 -16.31
C LEU A 511 3.17 17.05 -15.95
N ASN A 512 2.66 15.82 -15.85
CA ASN A 512 1.28 15.57 -15.46
C ASN A 512 0.97 16.16 -14.09
N GLU A 513 1.79 15.86 -13.08
CA GLU A 513 1.59 16.38 -11.73
C GLU A 513 1.81 17.91 -11.67
N CYS A 514 2.77 18.46 -12.42
CA CYS A 514 3.00 19.92 -12.47
C CYS A 514 1.81 20.66 -13.10
N VAL A 515 1.29 20.18 -14.22
CA VAL A 515 0.11 20.76 -14.86
C VAL A 515 -1.10 20.64 -13.94
N GLY A 516 -1.31 19.48 -13.32
CA GLY A 516 -2.39 19.27 -12.34
C GLY A 516 -2.34 20.28 -11.19
N VAL A 517 -1.15 20.58 -10.68
CA VAL A 517 -0.93 21.62 -9.67
C VAL A 517 -1.21 23.00 -10.24
N LEU A 518 -0.61 23.39 -11.37
CA LEU A 518 -0.77 24.72 -11.97
C LEU A 518 -2.22 25.04 -12.33
N ILE A 519 -3.02 24.04 -12.72
CA ILE A 519 -4.45 24.22 -12.97
C ILE A 519 -5.22 24.48 -11.66
N ARG A 520 -4.88 23.80 -10.56
CA ARG A 520 -5.54 24.01 -9.25
C ARG A 520 -5.34 25.42 -8.71
N GLU A 521 -4.21 26.04 -9.04
CA GLU A 521 -3.88 27.40 -8.59
C GLU A 521 -4.76 28.46 -9.26
N GLN A 522 -5.33 28.17 -10.43
CA GLN A 522 -6.22 29.06 -11.20
C GLN A 522 -5.63 30.45 -11.51
N THR A 523 -4.31 30.66 -11.34
CA THR A 523 -3.70 31.96 -11.65
C THR A 523 -3.43 32.08 -13.15
N ALA A 524 -3.50 33.32 -13.63
CA ALA A 524 -3.30 33.65 -15.02
C ALA A 524 -1.94 33.13 -15.57
N SER A 525 -0.85 33.32 -14.84
CA SER A 525 0.48 32.88 -15.24
C SER A 525 0.62 31.35 -15.24
N SER A 526 0.15 30.67 -14.18
CA SER A 526 0.27 29.20 -14.06
C SER A 526 -0.47 28.45 -15.16
N LEU A 527 -1.64 28.96 -15.56
CA LEU A 527 -2.44 28.40 -16.65
C LEU A 527 -1.78 28.58 -18.02
N SER A 528 -1.13 29.71 -18.28
CA SER A 528 -0.41 29.96 -19.53
C SER A 528 0.77 28.99 -19.69
N ILE A 529 1.54 28.80 -18.62
CA ILE A 529 2.65 27.85 -18.58
C ILE A 529 2.15 26.42 -18.82
N ALA A 530 1.07 26.02 -18.13
CA ALA A 530 0.45 24.72 -18.30
C ALA A 530 -0.04 24.49 -19.73
N SER A 531 -0.73 25.47 -20.35
CA SER A 531 -1.15 25.39 -21.75
C SER A 531 0.03 25.23 -22.69
N LYS A 532 1.04 26.10 -22.61
CA LYS A 532 2.22 26.02 -23.50
C LYS A 532 2.89 24.65 -23.40
N LYS A 533 3.08 24.14 -22.19
CA LYS A 533 3.72 22.83 -21.98
C LYS A 533 2.85 21.65 -22.45
N LEU A 534 1.54 21.70 -22.28
CA LEU A 534 0.63 20.68 -22.84
C LEU A 534 0.71 20.59 -24.35
N LEU A 535 0.95 21.72 -25.03
CA LEU A 535 1.05 21.75 -26.50
C LEU A 535 2.39 21.26 -27.02
N THR A 536 3.48 21.52 -26.29
CA THR A 536 4.85 21.27 -26.76
C THR A 536 5.51 20.03 -26.17
N ALA A 537 4.98 19.47 -25.07
CA ALA A 537 5.62 18.34 -24.41
C ALA A 537 5.45 17.04 -25.21
N PRO A 538 6.48 16.17 -25.29
CA PRO A 538 6.41 14.86 -25.94
C PRO A 538 5.68 13.83 -25.06
N LEU A 539 4.45 14.15 -24.64
CA LEU A 539 3.59 13.24 -23.88
C LEU A 539 3.02 12.15 -24.79
N ARG A 540 2.81 10.94 -24.27
CA ARG A 540 1.98 9.95 -24.98
C ARG A 540 0.59 10.54 -25.21
N ALA A 541 -0.05 10.15 -26.31
CA ALA A 541 -1.40 10.60 -26.67
C ALA A 541 -2.34 10.54 -25.47
N TYR A 542 -2.41 9.37 -24.82
CA TYR A 542 -3.25 9.10 -23.65
C TYR A 542 -3.03 10.10 -22.50
N ASP A 543 -1.79 10.27 -22.05
CA ASP A 543 -1.45 11.19 -20.94
C ASP A 543 -1.78 12.64 -21.28
N ARG A 544 -1.55 13.04 -22.54
CA ARG A 544 -1.90 14.37 -23.06
C ARG A 544 -3.42 14.57 -23.05
N GLY A 545 -4.18 13.55 -23.45
CA GLY A 545 -5.64 13.54 -23.46
C GLY A 545 -6.25 13.69 -22.07
N GLN A 546 -5.76 12.94 -21.08
CA GLN A 546 -6.23 13.06 -19.68
C GLN A 546 -5.95 14.45 -19.10
N LEU A 547 -4.76 14.99 -19.35
CA LEU A 547 -4.42 16.34 -18.93
C LEU A 547 -5.28 17.40 -19.62
N PHE A 548 -5.59 17.21 -20.90
CA PHE A 548 -6.46 18.09 -21.64
C PHE A 548 -7.88 18.10 -21.06
N LEU A 549 -8.42 16.94 -20.70
CA LEU A 549 -9.71 16.80 -20.04
C LEU A 549 -9.73 17.54 -18.69
N LEU A 550 -8.69 17.34 -17.86
CA LEU A 550 -8.57 18.01 -16.58
C LEU A 550 -8.45 19.55 -16.73
N TYR A 551 -7.78 20.01 -17.79
CA TYR A 551 -7.62 21.43 -18.10
C TYR A 551 -8.92 22.05 -18.63
N ALA A 552 -9.59 21.35 -19.55
CA ALA A 552 -10.82 21.81 -20.19
C ALA A 552 -11.99 21.90 -19.21
N THR A 553 -12.16 20.92 -18.31
CA THR A 553 -13.20 20.96 -17.27
C THR A 553 -13.06 22.18 -16.33
N LYS A 554 -11.84 22.69 -16.14
CA LYS A 554 -11.58 23.90 -15.35
C LYS A 554 -11.50 25.18 -16.20
N ALA A 555 -11.53 25.06 -17.53
CA ALA A 555 -11.33 26.13 -18.49
C ALA A 555 -12.38 27.24 -18.49
N PHE A 556 -13.59 26.98 -17.99
CA PHE A 556 -14.67 27.98 -18.08
C PHE A 556 -14.75 28.99 -16.98
N ALA A 557 -14.01 28.79 -15.89
CA ALA A 557 -13.77 29.85 -14.94
C ALA A 557 -12.90 30.98 -15.54
N PHE A 558 -12.48 30.90 -16.82
CA PHE A 558 -11.48 31.81 -17.41
C PHE A 558 -12.03 32.87 -18.38
N PRO A 559 -11.34 34.03 -18.48
CA PRO A 559 -11.62 35.08 -19.46
C PRO A 559 -11.54 34.63 -20.94
N LYS A 560 -12.30 35.32 -21.80
CA LYS A 560 -12.49 35.04 -23.25
C LYS A 560 -11.19 34.82 -24.04
N LYS A 561 -10.14 35.63 -23.79
CA LYS A 561 -8.84 35.54 -24.49
C LYS A 561 -8.14 34.18 -24.29
N ARG A 562 -8.30 33.55 -23.12
CA ARG A 562 -7.68 32.26 -22.78
C ARG A 562 -8.46 31.06 -23.29
N ARG A 563 -9.78 31.18 -23.38
CA ARG A 563 -10.64 30.18 -24.05
C ARG A 563 -10.19 29.96 -25.50
N ARG A 564 -9.79 31.02 -26.22
CA ARG A 564 -9.28 30.93 -27.61
C ARG A 564 -8.02 30.07 -27.76
N LEU A 565 -7.06 30.15 -26.84
CA LEU A 565 -5.85 29.32 -26.85
C LEU A 565 -6.17 27.82 -26.69
N ILE A 566 -7.11 27.51 -25.79
CA ILE A 566 -7.59 26.13 -25.55
C ILE A 566 -8.32 25.60 -26.78
N LEU A 567 -9.14 26.43 -27.42
CA LEU A 567 -9.85 26.08 -28.65
C LEU A 567 -8.89 25.83 -29.82
N SER A 568 -7.85 26.64 -29.95
CA SER A 568 -6.80 26.45 -30.95
C SER A 568 -6.07 25.12 -30.73
N ALA A 569 -5.80 24.78 -29.47
CA ALA A 569 -5.22 23.51 -29.09
C ALA A 569 -6.12 22.32 -29.41
N ILE A 570 -7.41 22.38 -29.04
CA ILE A 570 -8.42 21.37 -29.41
C ILE A 570 -8.42 21.18 -30.92
N LYS A 571 -8.45 22.27 -31.69
CA LYS A 571 -8.45 22.23 -33.15
C LYS A 571 -7.21 21.52 -33.68
N LYS A 572 -6.00 21.90 -33.23
CA LYS A 572 -4.73 21.30 -33.67
C LYS A 572 -4.63 19.80 -33.32
N TYR A 573 -5.14 19.41 -32.15
CA TYR A 573 -5.04 18.03 -31.66
C TYR A 573 -6.12 17.10 -32.18
N ALA A 574 -7.35 17.58 -32.34
CA ALA A 574 -8.45 16.82 -32.93
C ALA A 574 -8.13 16.35 -34.36
N TYR A 575 -7.30 17.11 -35.09
CA TYR A 575 -6.86 16.74 -36.44
C TYR A 575 -5.65 15.80 -36.47
N THR A 576 -4.86 15.70 -35.39
CA THR A 576 -3.56 15.01 -35.43
C THR A 576 -3.54 13.68 -34.70
N GLN A 577 -4.36 13.48 -33.65
CA GLN A 577 -4.37 12.22 -32.88
C GLN A 577 -5.77 11.76 -32.46
N SER A 578 -6.05 10.47 -32.65
CA SER A 578 -7.24 9.71 -32.21
C SER A 578 -7.30 9.67 -30.69
N ASN A 579 -7.99 10.61 -30.04
CA ASN A 579 -7.99 10.65 -28.58
C ASN A 579 -9.37 10.95 -28.01
N SER A 580 -10.05 9.88 -27.59
CA SER A 580 -11.39 9.92 -27.00
C SER A 580 -11.51 10.89 -25.83
N HIS A 581 -10.42 11.14 -25.10
CA HIS A 581 -10.35 12.10 -24.00
C HIS A 581 -10.52 13.58 -24.43
N ILE A 582 -10.10 13.97 -25.63
CA ILE A 582 -10.25 15.35 -26.13
C ILE A 582 -11.71 15.63 -26.49
N PHE A 583 -12.35 14.66 -27.12
CA PHE A 583 -13.76 14.68 -27.45
C PHE A 583 -14.64 14.71 -26.20
N THR A 584 -14.30 13.88 -25.23
CA THR A 584 -14.86 13.89 -23.88
C THR A 584 -14.79 15.28 -23.25
N ALA A 585 -13.61 15.91 -23.32
CA ALA A 585 -13.39 17.25 -22.79
C ALA A 585 -14.31 18.27 -23.44
N CYS A 586 -14.52 18.19 -24.75
CA CYS A 586 -15.40 19.10 -25.47
C CYS A 586 -16.87 18.99 -25.02
N ILE A 587 -17.35 17.79 -24.66
CA ILE A 587 -18.73 17.55 -24.17
C ILE A 587 -18.95 18.15 -22.78
N VAL A 588 -18.05 17.87 -21.83
CA VAL A 588 -18.14 18.42 -20.45
C VAL A 588 -18.13 19.94 -20.46
N VAL A 589 -17.53 20.50 -21.50
CA VAL A 589 -17.16 21.90 -21.54
C VAL A 589 -18.24 22.66 -22.35
N ALA A 590 -18.61 22.22 -23.56
CA ALA A 590 -19.78 22.67 -24.33
C ALA A 590 -20.16 24.18 -24.20
N SER A 591 -19.28 25.08 -24.62
CA SER A 591 -19.59 26.51 -24.76
C SER A 591 -19.97 26.91 -26.18
N PRO A 592 -20.50 28.13 -26.39
CA PRO A 592 -20.68 28.70 -27.72
C PRO A 592 -19.42 28.66 -28.58
N ASP A 593 -18.25 28.95 -28.00
CA ASP A 593 -17.00 28.97 -28.74
C ASP A 593 -16.49 27.55 -29.06
N ILE A 594 -16.69 26.56 -28.18
CA ILE A 594 -16.40 25.14 -28.47
C ILE A 594 -17.33 24.62 -29.54
N SER A 595 -18.62 24.91 -29.44
CA SER A 595 -19.62 24.54 -30.44
C SER A 595 -19.26 25.11 -31.81
N ARG A 596 -18.87 26.40 -31.89
CA ARG A 596 -18.41 27.04 -33.12
C ARG A 596 -17.09 26.44 -33.64
N THR A 597 -16.20 26.01 -32.75
CA THR A 597 -14.93 25.39 -33.16
C THR A 597 -15.15 23.97 -33.67
N LEU A 598 -15.96 23.18 -32.96
CA LEU A 598 -16.35 21.82 -33.36
C LEU A 598 -17.13 21.83 -34.66
N SER A 599 -18.04 22.78 -34.89
CA SER A 599 -18.81 22.87 -36.15
C SER A 599 -17.92 23.17 -37.35
N LYS A 600 -16.74 23.77 -37.14
CA LYS A 600 -15.72 23.98 -38.18
C LYS A 600 -14.83 22.75 -38.42
N LEU A 601 -14.91 21.72 -37.57
CA LEU A 601 -14.23 20.45 -37.81
C LEU A 601 -15.09 19.61 -38.75
N GLN A 602 -14.58 19.31 -39.95
CA GLN A 602 -15.30 18.49 -40.92
C GLN A 602 -14.96 17.01 -40.69
N PRO A 603 -15.94 16.12 -40.42
CA PRO A 603 -15.68 14.71 -40.14
C PRO A 603 -14.93 13.97 -41.26
N ASN A 604 -15.15 14.35 -42.52
CA ASN A 604 -14.46 13.77 -43.67
C ASN A 604 -12.93 14.01 -43.67
N LYS A 605 -12.44 15.03 -42.96
CA LYS A 605 -10.99 15.33 -42.82
C LYS A 605 -10.27 14.44 -41.79
N LEU A 606 -10.98 13.59 -41.05
CA LEU A 606 -10.38 12.63 -40.12
C LEU A 606 -10.13 11.30 -40.83
N LYS A 607 -8.92 10.73 -40.70
CA LYS A 607 -8.54 9.50 -41.42
C LYS A 607 -9.30 8.26 -40.95
N GLU A 608 -9.50 8.09 -39.64
CA GLU A 608 -10.12 6.87 -39.08
C GLU A 608 -11.64 7.02 -38.91
N LYS A 609 -12.41 6.00 -39.35
CA LYS A 609 -13.88 5.92 -39.22
C LYS A 609 -14.35 6.15 -37.77
N TYR A 610 -13.63 5.59 -36.79
CA TYR A 610 -13.88 5.78 -35.36
C TYR A 610 -13.88 7.26 -34.94
N ASN A 611 -12.91 8.05 -35.42
CA ASN A 611 -12.79 9.47 -35.08
C ASN A 611 -13.89 10.31 -35.75
N LYS A 612 -14.34 9.93 -36.95
CA LYS A 612 -15.47 10.58 -37.63
C LYS A 612 -16.74 10.46 -36.78
N THR A 613 -17.06 9.24 -36.35
CA THR A 613 -18.21 8.93 -35.51
C THR A 613 -18.14 9.68 -34.19
N LEU A 614 -16.98 9.66 -33.52
CA LEU A 614 -16.80 10.33 -32.25
C LEU A 614 -16.93 11.86 -32.34
N LEU A 615 -16.39 12.50 -33.39
CA LEU A 615 -16.56 13.95 -33.62
C LEU A 615 -18.03 14.32 -33.83
N GLN A 616 -18.77 13.55 -34.62
CA GLN A 616 -20.20 13.78 -34.86
C GLN A 616 -21.01 13.69 -33.56
N ILE A 617 -20.68 12.71 -32.72
CA ILE A 617 -21.35 12.51 -31.42
C ILE A 617 -21.07 13.68 -30.49
N VAL A 618 -19.83 14.15 -30.45
CA VAL A 618 -19.44 15.31 -29.64
C VAL A 618 -20.10 16.60 -30.14
N GLN A 619 -20.16 16.82 -31.46
CA GLN A 619 -20.87 17.95 -32.06
C GLN A 619 -22.36 17.94 -31.66
N ARG A 620 -23.02 16.77 -31.74
CA ARG A 620 -24.42 16.59 -31.32
C ARG A 620 -24.59 16.83 -29.82
N ALA A 621 -23.77 16.20 -28.97
CA ALA A 621 -23.84 16.36 -27.52
C ALA A 621 -23.66 17.82 -27.07
N VAL A 622 -22.69 18.53 -27.66
CA VAL A 622 -22.46 19.95 -27.39
C VAL A 622 -23.62 20.81 -27.87
N LYS A 623 -24.23 20.49 -29.03
CA LYS A 623 -25.43 21.19 -29.53
C LYS A 623 -26.60 21.02 -28.56
N ILE A 624 -26.89 19.80 -28.13
CA ILE A 624 -27.98 19.50 -27.21
C ILE A 624 -27.76 20.24 -25.87
N LYS A 625 -26.54 20.19 -25.32
CA LYS A 625 -26.22 20.88 -24.07
C LYS A 625 -26.36 22.41 -24.14
N ARG A 626 -26.06 23.02 -25.29
CA ARG A 626 -26.29 24.47 -25.50
C ARG A 626 -27.77 24.83 -25.58
N MET A 627 -28.60 23.96 -26.12
CA MET A 627 -30.05 24.17 -26.13
C MET A 627 -30.58 24.18 -24.68
N TRP A 628 -30.10 23.25 -23.85
CA TRP A 628 -30.40 23.22 -22.41
C TRP A 628 -30.01 24.48 -21.65
N SER A 629 -28.86 25.09 -21.95
CA SER A 629 -28.40 26.28 -21.23
C SER A 629 -29.14 27.58 -21.59
N LYS A 630 -29.93 27.60 -22.68
CA LYS A 630 -30.56 28.82 -23.22
C LYS A 630 -32.05 28.96 -22.89
N ARG A 631 -32.71 27.95 -22.33
CA ARG A 631 -34.17 27.94 -22.17
C ARG A 631 -34.57 27.52 -20.75
N HIS A 632 -35.31 28.37 -20.04
CA HIS A 632 -35.89 28.09 -18.73
C HIS A 632 -37.20 27.26 -18.78
N VAL A 633 -37.61 26.77 -19.95
CA VAL A 633 -38.95 26.19 -20.16
C VAL A 633 -38.93 24.66 -20.04
N TYR A 634 -39.84 24.12 -19.22
CA TYR A 634 -39.95 22.69 -18.90
C TYR A 634 -40.21 21.77 -20.10
N MET A 635 -40.83 22.25 -21.19
CA MET A 635 -41.18 21.43 -22.35
C MET A 635 -40.02 21.16 -23.34
N ALA A 636 -38.98 21.98 -23.36
CA ALA A 636 -37.77 21.71 -24.18
C ALA A 636 -37.00 20.47 -23.67
N LYS A 637 -37.10 20.18 -22.36
CA LYS A 637 -36.34 19.13 -21.68
C LYS A 637 -36.62 17.71 -22.21
N ALA A 638 -37.83 17.43 -22.70
CA ALA A 638 -38.20 16.09 -23.17
C ALA A 638 -37.54 15.75 -24.52
N LYS A 639 -37.62 16.64 -25.52
CA LYS A 639 -36.97 16.44 -26.82
C LYS A 639 -35.44 16.42 -26.70
N GLU A 640 -34.88 17.24 -25.82
CA GLU A 640 -33.44 17.26 -25.53
C GLU A 640 -32.96 16.01 -24.80
N LEU A 641 -33.76 15.50 -23.87
CA LEU A 641 -33.49 14.23 -23.21
C LEU A 641 -33.54 13.06 -24.20
N GLU A 642 -34.53 13.02 -25.09
CA GLU A 642 -34.61 11.99 -26.14
C GLU A 642 -33.44 12.08 -27.12
N ALA A 643 -33.00 13.29 -27.50
CA ALA A 643 -31.80 13.46 -28.30
C ALA A 643 -30.54 12.94 -27.56
N TRP A 644 -30.44 13.17 -26.25
CA TRP A 644 -29.36 12.65 -25.39
C TRP A 644 -29.39 11.12 -25.26
N LEU A 645 -30.58 10.54 -25.07
CA LEU A 645 -30.79 9.10 -24.99
C LEU A 645 -30.49 8.42 -26.33
N SER A 646 -30.92 9.02 -27.46
CA SER A 646 -30.60 8.56 -28.81
C SER A 646 -29.10 8.58 -29.08
N LEU A 647 -28.40 9.62 -28.60
CA LEU A 647 -26.94 9.72 -28.71
C LEU A 647 -26.25 8.57 -27.95
N MET A 648 -26.71 8.30 -26.74
CA MET A 648 -26.20 7.19 -25.91
C MET A 648 -26.52 5.80 -26.49
N LYS A 649 -27.62 5.65 -27.24
CA LYS A 649 -27.98 4.42 -27.96
C LYS A 649 -27.03 4.16 -29.14
N GLN A 650 -26.67 5.21 -29.88
CA GLN A 650 -25.69 5.13 -30.99
C GLN A 650 -24.27 4.79 -30.49
N GLU A 651 -23.96 5.10 -29.24
CA GLU A 651 -22.65 5.01 -28.59
C GLU A 651 -22.33 3.68 -27.88
N ALA A 652 -23.27 2.72 -27.80
CA ALA A 652 -23.08 1.49 -27.02
C ALA A 652 -21.80 0.68 -27.39
N SER A 653 -21.17 0.98 -28.52
CA SER A 653 -19.92 0.41 -29.02
C SER A 653 -18.63 1.18 -28.63
N ILE A 654 -18.71 2.36 -28.00
CA ILE A 654 -17.55 3.24 -27.70
C ILE A 654 -17.49 3.57 -26.18
N GLY A 655 -17.01 2.61 -25.38
CA GLY A 655 -17.20 2.59 -23.92
C GLY A 655 -16.83 3.85 -23.11
N PHE A 656 -15.79 4.61 -23.48
CA PHE A 656 -15.34 5.75 -22.66
C PHE A 656 -16.20 7.01 -22.79
N ALA A 657 -16.77 7.28 -23.97
CA ALA A 657 -17.59 8.48 -24.19
C ALA A 657 -18.95 8.34 -23.50
N THR A 658 -19.49 7.12 -23.44
CA THR A 658 -20.70 6.79 -22.66
C THR A 658 -20.58 7.20 -21.18
N LEU A 659 -19.45 6.96 -20.51
CA LEU A 659 -19.25 7.34 -19.09
C LEU A 659 -19.38 8.84 -18.84
N VAL A 660 -18.85 9.66 -19.75
CA VAL A 660 -18.87 11.11 -19.59
C VAL A 660 -20.21 11.70 -19.98
N LEU A 661 -20.83 11.14 -21.02
CA LEU A 661 -22.21 11.42 -21.37
C LEU A 661 -23.13 11.19 -20.15
N LEU A 662 -22.92 10.10 -19.40
CA LEU A 662 -23.70 9.78 -18.20
C LEU A 662 -23.43 10.72 -17.00
N ASP A 663 -22.17 11.08 -16.74
CA ASP A 663 -21.85 12.02 -15.64
C ASP A 663 -22.41 13.43 -15.92
N GLU A 664 -22.37 13.87 -17.18
CA GLU A 664 -22.97 15.14 -17.57
C GLU A 664 -24.50 15.10 -17.47
N LEU A 665 -25.14 14.01 -17.89
CA LEU A 665 -26.58 13.81 -17.74
C LEU A 665 -27.03 13.92 -16.27
N LYS A 666 -26.24 13.36 -15.33
CA LYS A 666 -26.51 13.50 -13.90
C LYS A 666 -26.42 14.95 -13.43
N ARG A 667 -25.46 15.71 -13.97
CA ARG A 667 -25.22 17.12 -13.61
C ARG A 667 -26.36 18.03 -14.07
N VAL A 668 -26.85 17.82 -15.28
CA VAL A 668 -27.86 18.67 -15.94
C VAL A 668 -29.31 18.26 -15.62
N VAL A 669 -29.57 17.00 -15.28
CA VAL A 669 -30.92 16.54 -14.92
C VAL A 669 -31.24 16.90 -13.46
N PRO A 670 -32.31 17.68 -13.21
CA PRO A 670 -32.77 18.02 -11.87
C PRO A 670 -33.01 16.78 -11.01
N LYS A 671 -32.70 16.85 -9.71
CA LYS A 671 -32.76 15.69 -8.79
C LYS A 671 -34.10 14.95 -8.85
N GLY A 672 -35.22 15.67 -8.94
CA GLY A 672 -36.57 15.09 -9.04
C GLY A 672 -36.84 14.31 -10.33
N GLN A 673 -36.11 14.58 -11.41
CA GLN A 673 -36.30 13.93 -12.72
C GLN A 673 -35.35 12.75 -12.94
N ARG A 674 -34.33 12.56 -12.10
CA ARG A 674 -33.29 11.55 -12.32
C ARG A 674 -33.83 10.12 -12.34
N ARG A 675 -34.85 9.81 -11.53
CA ARG A 675 -35.52 8.48 -11.54
C ARG A 675 -36.19 8.18 -12.88
N GLN A 676 -36.87 9.17 -13.46
CA GLN A 676 -37.53 9.03 -14.77
C GLN A 676 -36.50 8.81 -15.88
N VAL A 677 -35.39 9.55 -15.83
CA VAL A 677 -34.25 9.37 -16.75
C VAL A 677 -33.63 7.99 -16.60
N ALA A 678 -33.45 7.49 -15.37
CA ALA A 678 -32.96 6.14 -15.12
C ALA A 678 -33.90 5.06 -15.68
N LYS A 679 -35.23 5.26 -15.59
CA LYS A 679 -36.23 4.37 -16.20
C LYS A 679 -36.12 4.36 -17.72
N ARG A 680 -36.01 5.53 -18.36
CA ARG A 680 -35.82 5.64 -19.82
C ARG A 680 -34.50 5.05 -20.29
N LEU A 681 -33.40 5.27 -19.56
CA LEU A 681 -32.11 4.62 -19.82
C LEU A 681 -32.23 3.09 -19.88
N ARG A 682 -32.95 2.49 -18.91
CA ARG A 682 -33.24 1.04 -18.93
C ARG A 682 -34.06 0.62 -20.16
N GLN A 683 -35.03 1.43 -20.58
CA GLN A 683 -35.86 1.13 -21.76
C GLN A 683 -35.06 1.23 -23.06
N VAL A 684 -34.11 2.17 -23.15
CA VAL A 684 -33.24 2.36 -24.33
C VAL A 684 -32.27 1.20 -24.48
N TYR A 685 -31.68 0.75 -23.37
CA TYR A 685 -30.78 -0.39 -23.32
C TYR A 685 -31.55 -1.67 -22.99
N LYS A 686 -32.42 -2.12 -23.91
CA LYS A 686 -33.05 -3.44 -23.80
C LYS A 686 -31.95 -4.51 -23.83
N GLY A 687 -31.69 -5.19 -22.71
CA GLY A 687 -30.75 -6.32 -22.62
C GLY A 687 -29.65 -6.17 -21.57
N TYR A 688 -28.46 -6.70 -21.87
CA TYR A 688 -27.32 -6.75 -20.95
C TYR A 688 -26.70 -5.37 -20.76
N LEU A 689 -26.98 -4.73 -19.63
CA LEU A 689 -26.34 -3.47 -19.21
C LEU A 689 -24.89 -3.72 -18.77
N SER A 690 -23.96 -2.92 -19.30
CA SER A 690 -22.55 -2.90 -18.87
C SER A 690 -22.43 -2.39 -17.42
N LYS A 691 -21.31 -2.70 -16.75
CA LYS A 691 -21.04 -2.23 -15.38
C LYS A 691 -21.16 -0.71 -15.24
N ASP A 692 -20.66 0.01 -16.23
CA ASP A 692 -20.68 1.48 -16.29
C ASP A 692 -22.09 2.04 -16.44
N GLN A 693 -22.92 1.41 -17.27
CA GLN A 693 -24.34 1.77 -17.43
C GLN A 693 -25.12 1.52 -16.14
N LEU A 694 -24.85 0.41 -15.44
CA LEU A 694 -25.48 0.08 -14.16
C LEU A 694 -25.10 1.08 -13.05
N LEU A 695 -23.82 1.45 -12.96
CA LEU A 695 -23.35 2.49 -12.04
C LEU A 695 -24.04 3.83 -12.31
N ALA A 696 -24.25 4.18 -13.58
CA ALA A 696 -24.93 5.42 -13.94
C ALA A 696 -26.42 5.41 -13.59
N ILE A 697 -27.15 4.33 -13.91
CA ILE A 697 -28.56 4.12 -13.50
C ILE A 697 -28.70 4.28 -11.98
N GLN A 698 -27.79 3.65 -11.21
CA GLN A 698 -27.77 3.77 -9.76
C GLN A 698 -27.49 5.22 -9.30
N SER A 699 -26.55 5.91 -9.94
CA SER A 699 -26.20 7.30 -9.59
C SER A 699 -27.31 8.32 -9.89
N LEU A 700 -28.22 7.99 -10.81
CA LEU A 700 -29.44 8.72 -11.14
C LEU A 700 -30.61 8.34 -10.20
N GLY A 701 -30.38 7.48 -9.21
CA GLY A 701 -31.41 7.03 -8.26
C GLY A 701 -32.34 5.95 -8.82
N GLY A 702 -31.96 5.30 -9.92
CA GLY A 702 -32.63 4.10 -10.43
C GLY A 702 -32.34 2.89 -9.56
N SER A 703 -33.34 2.03 -9.36
CA SER A 703 -33.16 0.75 -8.67
C SER A 703 -32.33 -0.20 -9.51
N LEU A 704 -31.43 -0.94 -8.85
CA LEU A 704 -30.73 -2.09 -9.44
C LEU A 704 -31.28 -3.39 -8.87
N THR A 705 -31.45 -4.39 -9.73
CA THR A 705 -31.76 -5.78 -9.36
C THR A 705 -30.62 -6.38 -8.54
N ALA A 706 -30.89 -7.46 -7.79
CA ALA A 706 -29.88 -8.15 -6.99
C ALA A 706 -28.71 -8.66 -7.87
N GLN A 707 -29.01 -9.16 -9.07
CA GLN A 707 -28.01 -9.64 -10.02
C GLN A 707 -27.11 -8.51 -10.53
N GLU A 708 -27.66 -7.34 -10.84
CA GLU A 708 -26.90 -6.16 -11.27
C GLU A 708 -26.00 -5.62 -10.15
N ARG A 709 -26.51 -5.56 -8.91
CA ARG A 709 -25.68 -5.17 -7.75
C ARG A 709 -24.50 -6.13 -7.54
N LYS A 710 -24.72 -7.42 -7.77
CA LYS A 710 -23.68 -8.46 -7.72
C LYS A 710 -22.64 -8.31 -8.83
N ARG A 711 -23.00 -7.76 -10.00
CA ARG A 711 -22.06 -7.48 -11.10
C ARG A 711 -21.22 -6.22 -10.86
N ILE A 712 -21.76 -5.23 -10.16
CA ILE A 712 -21.02 -4.01 -9.80
C ILE A 712 -19.94 -4.32 -8.76
N ARG A 713 -20.31 -5.08 -7.73
CA ARG A 713 -19.40 -5.58 -6.69
C ARG A 713 -18.35 -6.50 -7.31
#